data_AF-M5BN14-F1
#
_entry.id   AF-M5BN14-F1
#
_cell.length_a   1.000
_cell.length_b   1.000
_cell.length_c   1.000
_cell.angle_alpha   90.00
_cell.angle_beta   90.00
_cell.angle_gamma   90.00
#
_symmetry.space_group_name_H-M   'P 1'
#
loop_
_entity.id
_entity.type
_entity.pdbx_description
1 polymer ?
#
loop_
_entity_poly.entity_id
_entity_poly.type
_entity_poly.pdbx_seq_one_letter_code
_entity_poly.pdbx_strand_id
1 'polypeptide(L)'
;MRAELEAAQADATEAREEVVTVTDQCNAQMADLETDVQKVIQKLEDRLNERESEAAQLRERLIDRSRDVHHEHAEELVLEREHAAKLEAEIAQLTGELVVANGESRNLKAELRDLRTTLRTEQAGAVERIQSLETQNAEWRRKAQELEQELEELDTFANERDTLVQERDTVLNEKNRILRERDDAVRERDELLEDQDELTRQKEAAHKEIARMEQALEDTEARVMEDAEQLKSLKSKVASLERERADLLANRSTRDRSGDRIPLHEHEALVSDLETQLDDAHREIARFTAKSPASEALNKAKDLRIQQLQKEKDMLLERIQTMRSNNSAGGPDTPGRTTTSASLALNRLAAMNLRTPKTPGAALKEPSWMNQTTMHALGDADALAARLIEVDARLVEANESIDQKLDKLEAAGTETINLTKNLYLSKEKITSLERELARLGRREERLIKKLQRCRCAKCHMRFDASAVAQWAEVTSHSIVDDLPTEPPTPETKTTRNLQSALANANSELEKMRSEWQKLGQENAALREAGRQEAQLARQAEADMKRELEDERRRAVESAKGIKDEKEREKVLADMELERAKTAVAQLEEDLRAERGKLRSLAAEHSRATRDKADVLARLERTNQDMDVVKAQLERFKNNNKELEKELRGNSIAETKARHLETRLHENNMQIETLRSERETLTRDHDQLQKRFGEITERAEVLRQRNAESQAEHEKRQHKLDMQVTEIENLRMLLAEREVGMKDMAIAVKTARGAQSDAQHVVKSLQSELKRVKSEAERLGNDIEHLKLGRADENIDEKDRQKRVREQAQTQMKALNDQLQSAKDAAERLQERLKDHGAALSPAEVEKLKTMHSKECKGLVQQIGYLRSKFYRESEMREHMGWQKLYLMKVLGVYAQSEPNIERALARQGFPHEQPTKPKRTLRSIGYLVWWTVRVKRLAEEWREARKSRPAMRAALEDVRRRRPKSRTRT
;
A
#
# COMPACT_ATOMS: atom_id res chain seq x y z
N MET A 1 98.87 128.05 -144.42
CA MET A 1 97.57 127.35 -144.49
C MET A 1 97.62 125.92 -145.08
N ARG A 2 98.77 125.24 -145.21
CA ARG A 2 98.80 123.76 -145.36
C ARG A 2 100.07 123.11 -144.77
N ALA A 3 101.24 123.75 -144.93
CA ALA A 3 102.51 123.19 -144.45
C ALA A 3 102.63 123.08 -142.91
N GLU A 4 102.13 124.06 -142.14
CA GLU A 4 102.25 124.03 -140.66
C GLU A 4 101.17 123.17 -139.96
N LEU A 5 100.08 122.84 -140.65
CA LEU A 5 98.98 122.06 -140.09
C LEU A 5 99.16 120.55 -140.32
N GLU A 6 99.90 120.15 -141.36
CA GLU A 6 100.27 118.75 -141.61
C GLU A 6 101.40 118.27 -140.68
N ALA A 7 102.34 119.14 -140.28
CA ALA A 7 103.41 118.76 -139.34
C ALA A 7 102.89 118.47 -137.91
N ALA A 8 101.95 119.28 -137.42
CA ALA A 8 101.39 119.10 -136.06
C ALA A 8 100.47 117.87 -135.93
N GLN A 9 99.97 117.32 -137.04
CA GLN A 9 99.14 116.11 -137.01
C GLN A 9 99.97 114.83 -136.90
N ALA A 10 101.22 114.81 -137.38
CA ALA A 10 102.08 113.63 -137.27
C ALA A 10 102.53 113.39 -135.83
N ASP A 11 103.03 114.42 -135.13
CA ASP A 11 103.56 114.28 -133.77
C ASP A 11 102.47 113.88 -132.74
N ALA A 12 101.20 114.24 -132.98
CA ALA A 12 100.09 113.85 -132.12
C ALA A 12 99.68 112.37 -132.25
N THR A 13 100.11 111.68 -133.31
CA THR A 13 99.79 110.26 -133.52
C THR A 13 100.77 109.34 -132.80
N GLU A 14 102.07 109.65 -132.82
CA GLU A 14 103.10 108.81 -132.20
C GLU A 14 102.97 108.75 -130.66
N ALA A 15 102.70 109.88 -130.01
CA ALA A 15 102.48 109.93 -128.55
C ALA A 15 101.23 109.15 -128.07
N ARG A 16 100.25 108.92 -128.95
CA ARG A 16 99.07 108.11 -128.62
C ARG A 16 99.37 106.62 -128.64
N GLU A 17 100.29 106.17 -129.48
CA GLU A 17 100.61 104.74 -129.59
C GLU A 17 101.39 104.23 -128.36
N GLU A 18 102.34 105.00 -127.81
CA GLU A 18 103.07 104.59 -126.60
C GLU A 18 102.16 104.45 -125.37
N VAL A 19 101.20 105.36 -125.17
CA VAL A 19 100.26 105.30 -124.04
C VAL A 19 99.39 104.05 -124.11
N VAL A 20 98.98 103.63 -125.30
CA VAL A 20 98.19 102.40 -125.51
C VAL A 20 99.01 101.16 -125.10
N THR A 21 100.28 101.08 -125.50
CA THR A 21 101.10 99.89 -125.19
C THR A 21 101.33 99.69 -123.68
N VAL A 22 101.56 100.77 -122.93
CA VAL A 22 101.78 100.70 -121.47
C VAL A 22 100.48 100.37 -120.74
N THR A 23 99.34 100.92 -121.21
CA THR A 23 98.03 100.58 -120.63
C THR A 23 97.67 99.12 -120.87
N ASP A 24 97.97 98.57 -122.05
CA ASP A 24 97.72 97.15 -122.35
C ASP A 24 98.55 96.20 -121.47
N GLN A 25 99.82 96.52 -121.20
CA GLN A 25 100.66 95.70 -120.31
C GLN A 25 100.18 95.70 -118.86
N CYS A 26 99.74 96.86 -118.35
CA CYS A 26 99.23 96.98 -116.99
C CYS A 26 97.89 96.25 -116.84
N ASN A 27 97.03 96.31 -117.86
CA ASN A 27 95.76 95.58 -117.90
C ASN A 27 95.95 94.06 -117.91
N ALA A 28 96.97 93.55 -118.61
CA ALA A 28 97.28 92.11 -118.63
C ALA A 28 97.70 91.58 -117.24
N GLN A 29 98.57 92.31 -116.54
CA GLN A 29 99.01 91.91 -115.19
C GLN A 29 97.88 91.96 -114.16
N MET A 30 96.99 92.94 -114.28
CA MET A 30 95.79 93.01 -113.44
C MET A 30 94.85 91.83 -113.67
N ALA A 31 94.65 91.41 -114.93
CA ALA A 31 93.83 90.25 -115.26
C ALA A 31 94.42 88.94 -114.69
N ASP A 32 95.74 88.74 -114.77
CA ASP A 32 96.38 87.55 -114.21
C ASP A 32 96.21 87.48 -112.68
N LEU A 33 96.43 88.59 -111.97
CA LEU A 33 96.20 88.68 -110.52
C LEU A 33 94.74 88.45 -110.14
N GLU A 34 93.78 88.99 -110.92
CA GLU A 34 92.36 88.74 -110.72
C GLU A 34 92.03 87.24 -110.85
N THR A 35 92.61 86.54 -111.83
CA THR A 35 92.37 85.09 -111.96
C THR A 35 92.98 84.28 -110.82
N ASP A 36 94.14 84.67 -110.29
CA ASP A 36 94.76 83.95 -109.18
C ASP A 36 94.04 84.20 -107.85
N VAL A 37 93.56 85.43 -107.62
CA VAL A 37 92.67 85.74 -106.49
C VAL A 37 91.38 84.93 -106.58
N GLN A 38 90.76 84.82 -107.76
CA GLN A 38 89.57 83.99 -107.97
C GLN A 38 89.83 82.51 -107.67
N LYS A 39 90.97 81.95 -108.08
CA LYS A 39 91.33 80.55 -107.75
C LYS A 39 91.50 80.32 -106.25
N VAL A 40 92.07 81.28 -105.53
CA VAL A 40 92.22 81.19 -104.06
C VAL A 40 90.87 81.28 -103.37
N ILE A 41 90.00 82.20 -103.81
CA ILE A 41 88.62 82.31 -103.32
C ILE A 41 87.88 80.98 -103.53
N GLN A 42 87.92 80.42 -104.74
CA GLN A 42 87.26 79.14 -105.04
C GLN A 42 87.76 78.00 -104.14
N LYS A 43 89.08 77.89 -103.91
CA LYS A 43 89.64 76.87 -103.01
C LYS A 43 89.23 77.05 -101.56
N LEU A 44 89.08 78.30 -101.10
CA LEU A 44 88.63 78.58 -99.74
C LEU A 44 87.13 78.31 -99.60
N GLU A 45 86.33 78.62 -100.62
CA GLU A 45 84.91 78.28 -100.70
C GLU A 45 84.69 76.76 -100.71
N ASP A 46 85.45 76.01 -101.50
CA ASP A 46 85.35 74.54 -101.54
C ASP A 46 85.71 73.92 -100.19
N ARG A 47 86.76 74.42 -99.51
CA ARG A 47 87.14 73.95 -98.17
C ARG A 47 86.11 74.36 -97.10
N LEU A 48 85.50 75.53 -97.24
CA LEU A 48 84.43 75.97 -96.35
C LEU A 48 83.22 75.05 -96.52
N ASN A 49 82.80 74.79 -97.75
CA ASN A 49 81.70 73.88 -98.09
C ASN A 49 81.96 72.46 -97.58
N GLU A 50 83.17 71.94 -97.73
CA GLU A 50 83.56 70.63 -97.22
C GLU A 50 83.43 70.58 -95.68
N ARG A 51 83.94 71.60 -94.99
CA ARG A 51 83.84 71.69 -93.51
C ARG A 51 82.42 71.90 -93.02
N GLU A 52 81.61 72.67 -93.75
CA GLU A 52 80.19 72.83 -93.47
C GLU A 52 79.43 71.52 -93.67
N SER A 53 79.78 70.74 -94.70
CA SER A 53 79.19 69.41 -94.93
C SER A 53 79.58 68.40 -93.84
N GLU A 54 80.84 68.39 -93.40
CA GLU A 54 81.30 67.56 -92.28
C GLU A 54 80.62 67.95 -90.96
N ALA A 55 80.49 69.25 -90.70
CA ALA A 55 79.78 69.77 -89.52
C ALA A 55 78.28 69.44 -89.56
N ALA A 56 77.65 69.50 -90.74
CA ALA A 56 76.26 69.09 -90.93
C ALA A 56 76.07 67.60 -90.67
N GLN A 57 76.94 66.74 -91.21
CA GLN A 57 76.90 65.29 -90.97
C GLN A 57 77.12 64.95 -89.48
N LEU A 58 78.02 65.63 -88.79
CA LEU A 58 78.23 65.40 -87.35
C LEU A 58 77.02 65.86 -86.52
N ARG A 59 76.39 66.99 -86.87
CA ARG A 59 75.15 67.44 -86.23
C ARG A 59 74.01 66.45 -86.46
N GLU A 60 73.86 65.94 -87.68
CA GLU A 60 72.86 64.92 -88.00
C GLU A 60 73.08 63.64 -87.19
N ARG A 61 74.32 63.12 -87.11
CA ARG A 61 74.65 61.96 -86.26
C ARG A 61 74.38 62.20 -84.77
N LEU A 62 74.65 63.41 -84.26
CA LEU A 62 74.35 63.74 -82.86
C LEU A 62 72.84 63.86 -82.61
N ILE A 63 72.09 64.39 -83.57
CA ILE A 63 70.62 64.43 -83.51
C ILE A 63 70.07 63.00 -83.54
N ASP A 64 70.55 62.14 -84.42
CA ASP A 64 70.10 60.75 -84.52
C ASP A 64 70.47 59.96 -83.27
N ARG A 65 71.70 60.10 -82.75
CA ARG A 65 72.07 59.46 -81.49
C ARG A 65 71.26 59.98 -80.30
N SER A 66 70.93 61.27 -80.27
CA SER A 66 70.05 61.85 -79.26
C SER A 66 68.63 61.29 -79.38
N ARG A 67 68.11 61.11 -80.61
CA ARG A 67 66.82 60.46 -80.85
C ARG A 67 66.83 59.00 -80.41
N ASP A 68 67.89 58.25 -80.72
CA ASP A 68 68.04 56.85 -80.32
C ASP A 68 68.05 56.73 -78.79
N VAL A 69 68.83 57.54 -78.08
CA VAL A 69 68.87 57.54 -76.61
C VAL A 69 67.51 57.95 -76.01
N HIS A 70 66.82 58.92 -76.61
CA HIS A 70 65.47 59.27 -76.18
C HIS A 70 64.47 58.15 -76.46
N HIS A 71 64.65 57.40 -77.55
CA HIS A 71 63.80 56.26 -77.89
C HIS A 71 64.04 55.10 -76.93
N GLU A 72 65.29 54.71 -76.69
CA GLU A 72 65.68 53.69 -75.70
C GLU A 72 65.15 54.05 -74.31
N HIS A 73 65.34 55.29 -73.85
CA HIS A 73 64.82 55.72 -72.55
C HIS A 73 63.28 55.76 -72.51
N ALA A 74 62.62 56.10 -73.61
CA ALA A 74 61.17 56.04 -73.71
C ALA A 74 60.65 54.59 -73.66
N GLU A 75 61.34 53.64 -74.30
CA GLU A 75 61.02 52.22 -74.23
C GLU A 75 61.23 51.66 -72.83
N GLU A 76 62.34 51.99 -72.16
CA GLU A 76 62.60 51.61 -70.76
C GLU A 76 61.51 52.17 -69.81
N LEU A 77 61.15 53.45 -69.95
CA LEU A 77 60.07 54.07 -69.17
C LEU A 77 58.70 53.41 -69.43
N VAL A 78 58.45 52.95 -70.65
CA VAL A 78 57.22 52.21 -70.98
C VAL A 78 57.23 50.85 -70.29
N LEU A 79 58.32 50.10 -70.35
CA LEU A 79 58.46 48.81 -69.65
C LEU A 79 58.35 48.94 -68.14
N GLU A 80 58.97 49.97 -67.54
CA GLU A 80 58.86 50.26 -66.11
C GLU A 80 57.42 50.62 -65.71
N ARG A 81 56.71 51.42 -66.52
CA ARG A 81 55.30 51.75 -66.29
C ARG A 81 54.40 50.53 -66.44
N GLU A 82 54.69 49.65 -67.40
CA GLU A 82 53.95 48.39 -67.56
C GLU A 82 54.18 47.46 -66.37
N HIS A 83 55.41 47.36 -65.87
CA HIS A 83 55.73 46.59 -64.66
C HIS A 83 55.08 47.20 -63.41
N ALA A 84 55.14 48.53 -63.26
CA ALA A 84 54.46 49.24 -62.19
C ALA A 84 52.95 49.02 -62.24
N ALA A 85 52.33 49.11 -63.43
CA ALA A 85 50.90 48.85 -63.61
C ALA A 85 50.52 47.39 -63.29
N LYS A 86 51.37 46.41 -63.64
CA LYS A 86 51.17 45.00 -63.26
C LYS A 86 51.23 44.82 -61.75
N LEU A 87 52.23 45.41 -61.08
CA LEU A 87 52.35 45.36 -59.63
C LEU A 87 51.20 46.08 -58.93
N GLU A 88 50.75 47.23 -59.44
CA GLU A 88 49.58 47.95 -58.93
C GLU A 88 48.31 47.11 -59.08
N ALA A 89 48.14 46.40 -60.21
CA ALA A 89 47.04 45.48 -60.43
C ALA A 89 47.09 44.29 -59.46
N GLU A 90 48.26 43.70 -59.22
CA GLU A 90 48.44 42.63 -58.23
C GLU A 90 48.17 43.11 -56.81
N ILE A 91 48.64 44.31 -56.43
CA ILE A 91 48.35 44.92 -55.13
C ILE A 91 46.85 45.19 -55.00
N ALA A 92 46.19 45.71 -56.05
CA ALA A 92 44.75 45.94 -56.06
C ALA A 92 43.96 44.62 -55.91
N GLN A 93 44.42 43.55 -56.56
CA GLN A 93 43.82 42.22 -56.44
C GLN A 93 43.99 41.66 -55.02
N LEU A 94 45.21 41.65 -54.48
CA LEU A 94 45.50 41.14 -53.13
C LEU A 94 44.81 41.96 -52.04
N THR A 95 44.70 43.28 -52.21
CA THR A 95 43.92 44.13 -51.30
C THR A 95 42.43 43.83 -51.38
N GLY A 96 41.89 43.57 -52.58
CA GLY A 96 40.52 43.09 -52.75
C GLY A 96 40.28 41.75 -52.04
N GLU A 97 41.16 40.77 -52.25
CA GLU A 97 41.10 39.45 -51.59
C GLU A 97 41.19 39.58 -50.06
N LEU A 98 42.06 40.45 -49.53
CA LEU A 98 42.15 40.73 -48.09
C LEU A 98 40.88 41.38 -47.55
N VAL A 99 40.23 42.27 -48.30
CA VAL A 99 38.95 42.89 -47.89
C VAL A 99 37.86 41.83 -47.80
N VAL A 100 37.76 40.94 -48.79
CA VAL A 100 36.81 39.82 -48.80
C VAL A 100 37.06 38.88 -47.62
N ALA A 101 38.31 38.43 -47.42
CA ALA A 101 38.68 37.56 -46.31
C ALA A 101 38.42 38.21 -44.94
N ASN A 102 38.66 39.52 -44.81
CA ASN A 102 38.30 40.27 -43.60
C ASN A 102 36.79 40.38 -43.41
N GLY A 103 36.01 40.51 -44.48
CA GLY A 103 34.56 40.46 -44.45
C GLY A 103 34.05 39.09 -43.96
N GLU A 104 34.58 38.00 -44.53
CA GLU A 104 34.28 36.64 -44.10
C GLU A 104 34.65 36.39 -42.63
N SER A 105 35.83 36.84 -42.19
CA SER A 105 36.25 36.74 -40.78
C SER A 105 35.31 37.51 -39.84
N ARG A 106 34.82 38.70 -40.26
CA ARG A 106 33.84 39.47 -39.49
C ARG A 106 32.48 38.76 -39.43
N ASN A 107 32.03 38.19 -40.54
CA ASN A 107 30.78 37.42 -40.61
C ASN A 107 30.86 36.18 -39.71
N LEU A 108 31.92 35.37 -39.83
CA LEU A 108 32.16 34.22 -38.95
C LEU A 108 32.24 34.62 -37.48
N LYS A 109 32.85 35.76 -37.15
CA LYS A 109 32.87 36.30 -35.78
C LYS A 109 31.50 36.78 -35.31
N ALA A 110 30.61 37.22 -36.20
CA ALA A 110 29.23 37.57 -35.87
C ALA A 110 28.42 36.29 -35.63
N GLU A 111 28.50 35.32 -36.55
CA GLU A 111 27.85 34.02 -36.41
C GLU A 111 28.28 33.28 -35.13
N LEU A 112 29.58 33.29 -34.80
CA LEU A 112 30.07 32.72 -33.54
C LEU A 112 29.53 33.45 -32.30
N ARG A 113 29.31 34.76 -32.38
CA ARG A 113 28.69 35.53 -31.29
C ARG A 113 27.22 35.16 -31.14
N ASP A 114 26.50 35.04 -32.24
CA ASP A 114 25.09 34.66 -32.25
C ASP A 114 24.89 33.21 -31.79
N LEU A 115 25.73 32.28 -32.23
CA LEU A 115 25.72 30.90 -31.72
C LEU A 115 26.06 30.84 -30.22
N ARG A 116 26.93 31.73 -29.73
CA ARG A 116 27.26 31.79 -28.31
C ARG A 116 26.11 32.37 -27.49
N THR A 117 25.36 33.33 -28.02
CA THR A 117 24.18 33.88 -27.33
C THR A 117 23.04 32.86 -27.34
N THR A 118 22.78 32.17 -28.45
CA THR A 118 21.77 31.11 -28.51
C THR A 118 22.10 29.98 -27.53
N LEU A 119 23.35 29.50 -27.52
CA LEU A 119 23.78 28.47 -26.58
C LEU A 119 23.60 28.92 -25.11
N ARG A 120 23.91 30.19 -24.79
CA ARG A 120 23.67 30.74 -23.44
C ARG A 120 22.19 30.79 -23.09
N THR A 121 21.32 31.16 -24.03
CA THR A 121 19.86 31.17 -23.79
C THR A 121 19.31 29.76 -23.61
N GLU A 122 19.80 28.79 -24.38
CA GLU A 122 19.42 27.38 -24.23
C GLU A 122 19.92 26.82 -22.89
N GLN A 123 21.14 27.17 -22.48
CA GLN A 123 21.68 26.82 -21.16
C GLN A 123 20.85 27.43 -20.04
N ALA A 124 20.47 28.71 -20.13
CA ALA A 124 19.60 29.36 -19.15
C ALA A 124 18.23 28.65 -19.06
N GLY A 125 17.59 28.38 -20.20
CA GLY A 125 16.32 27.64 -20.22
C GLY A 125 16.44 26.18 -19.77
N ALA A 126 17.62 25.55 -19.89
CA ALA A 126 17.88 24.24 -19.30
C ALA A 126 18.01 24.33 -17.76
N VAL A 127 18.69 25.35 -17.25
CA VAL A 127 18.82 25.60 -15.80
C VAL A 127 17.46 25.89 -15.17
N GLU A 128 16.62 26.73 -15.79
CA GLU A 128 15.26 26.99 -15.31
C GLU A 128 14.40 25.71 -15.29
N ARG A 129 14.51 24.86 -16.33
CA ARG A 129 13.84 23.55 -16.35
C ARG A 129 14.34 22.64 -15.22
N ILE A 130 15.65 22.58 -14.98
CA ILE A 130 16.22 21.81 -13.86
C ILE A 130 15.68 22.33 -12.53
N GLN A 131 15.69 23.64 -12.30
CA GLN A 131 15.15 24.24 -11.08
C GLN A 131 13.66 23.90 -10.88
N SER A 132 12.85 23.96 -11.95
CA SER A 132 11.43 23.58 -11.87
C SER A 132 11.22 22.09 -11.54
N LEU A 133 12.12 21.21 -12.01
CA LEU A 133 12.07 19.79 -11.69
C LEU A 133 12.58 19.52 -10.28
N GLU A 134 13.55 20.30 -9.78
CA GLU A 134 14.03 20.24 -8.40
C GLU A 134 12.95 20.68 -7.41
N THR A 135 12.21 21.75 -7.71
CA THR A 135 11.08 22.19 -6.86
C THR A 135 9.96 21.15 -6.86
N GLN A 136 9.59 20.61 -8.02
CA GLN A 136 8.62 19.51 -8.11
C GLN A 136 9.09 18.28 -7.33
N ASN A 137 10.36 17.89 -7.45
CA ASN A 137 10.91 16.78 -6.66
C ASN A 137 10.88 17.06 -5.16
N ALA A 138 11.14 18.29 -4.73
CA ALA A 138 11.05 18.68 -3.32
C ALA A 138 9.59 18.60 -2.81
N GLU A 139 8.62 19.02 -3.61
CA GLU A 139 7.19 18.87 -3.30
C GLU A 139 6.78 17.40 -3.21
N TRP A 140 7.21 16.57 -4.17
CA TRP A 140 6.93 15.13 -4.13
C TRP A 140 7.58 14.45 -2.93
N ARG A 141 8.80 14.85 -2.55
CA ARG A 141 9.45 14.36 -1.32
C ARG A 141 8.68 14.76 -0.06
N ARG A 142 8.18 16.00 0.01
CA ARG A 142 7.35 16.44 1.15
C ARG A 142 6.06 15.62 1.22
N LYS A 143 5.35 15.43 0.10
CA LYS A 143 4.15 14.59 0.04
C LYS A 143 4.44 13.14 0.44
N ALA A 144 5.59 12.59 0.04
CA ALA A 144 6.00 11.26 0.47
C ALA A 144 6.20 11.19 1.99
N GLN A 145 6.85 12.18 2.58
CA GLN A 145 7.02 12.27 4.04
C GLN A 145 5.70 12.44 4.79
N GLU A 146 4.77 13.25 4.26
CA GLU A 146 3.42 13.40 4.82
C GLU A 146 2.67 12.06 4.80
N LEU A 147 2.71 11.33 3.67
CA LEU A 147 2.11 10.01 3.56
C LEU A 147 2.79 8.96 4.46
N GLU A 148 4.11 9.03 4.65
CA GLU A 148 4.83 8.17 5.59
C GLU A 148 4.38 8.44 7.04
N GLN A 149 4.21 9.71 7.43
CA GLN A 149 3.67 10.08 8.74
C GLN A 149 2.23 9.59 8.93
N GLU A 150 1.35 9.75 7.92
CA GLU A 150 -0.01 9.23 7.96
C GLU A 150 -0.04 7.70 8.12
N LEU A 151 0.89 6.98 7.47
CA LEU A 151 1.02 5.53 7.63
C LEU A 151 1.49 5.15 9.04
N GLU A 152 2.46 5.87 9.61
CA GLU A 152 2.89 5.65 11.00
C GLU A 152 1.74 5.91 11.99
N GLU A 153 0.95 6.96 11.79
CA GLU A 153 -0.26 7.23 12.58
C GLU A 153 -1.27 6.08 12.46
N LEU A 154 -1.53 5.59 11.24
CA LEU A 154 -2.43 4.44 11.03
C LEU A 154 -1.90 3.16 11.68
N ASP A 155 -0.60 2.91 11.67
CA ASP A 155 0.03 1.78 12.35
C ASP A 155 -0.10 1.91 13.88
N THR A 156 0.06 3.12 14.44
CA THR A 156 -0.20 3.34 15.88
C THR A 156 -1.67 3.07 16.24
N PHE A 157 -2.62 3.55 15.44
CA PHE A 157 -4.04 3.23 15.65
C PHE A 157 -4.35 1.74 15.51
N ALA A 158 -3.68 1.04 14.57
CA ALA A 158 -3.83 -0.41 14.42
C ALA A 158 -3.32 -1.15 15.67
N ASN A 159 -2.16 -0.75 16.20
CA ASN A 159 -1.59 -1.30 17.43
C ASN A 159 -2.49 -1.04 18.65
N GLU A 160 -3.03 0.18 18.80
CA GLU A 160 -4.01 0.50 19.86
C GLU A 160 -5.29 -0.32 19.76
N ARG A 161 -5.77 -0.56 18.53
CA ARG A 161 -6.94 -1.40 18.32
C ARG A 161 -6.65 -2.86 18.67
N ASP A 162 -5.45 -3.36 18.36
CA ASP A 162 -5.05 -4.72 18.68
C ASP A 162 -4.86 -4.91 20.19
N THR A 163 -4.33 -3.92 20.93
CA THR A 163 -4.30 -3.97 22.40
C THR A 163 -5.70 -3.98 23.00
N LEU A 164 -6.62 -3.15 22.49
CA LEU A 164 -8.02 -3.18 22.93
C LEU A 164 -8.72 -4.52 22.64
N VAL A 165 -8.39 -5.17 21.51
CA VAL A 165 -8.87 -6.53 21.20
C VAL A 165 -8.32 -7.54 22.20
N GLN A 166 -7.02 -7.47 22.53
CA GLN A 166 -6.42 -8.33 23.55
C GLN A 166 -7.08 -8.13 24.91
N GLU A 167 -7.29 -6.89 25.34
CA GLU A 167 -8.01 -6.58 26.59
C GLU A 167 -9.43 -7.16 26.57
N ARG A 168 -10.19 -6.96 25.49
CA ARG A 168 -11.53 -7.55 25.33
C ARG A 168 -11.49 -9.08 25.44
N ASP A 169 -10.51 -9.73 24.80
CA ASP A 169 -10.40 -11.18 24.80
C ASP A 169 -10.02 -11.70 26.20
N THR A 170 -9.20 -10.99 26.97
CA THR A 170 -8.94 -11.33 28.38
C THR A 170 -10.21 -11.22 29.23
N VAL A 171 -11.03 -10.19 29.03
CA VAL A 171 -12.31 -10.02 29.74
C VAL A 171 -13.31 -11.11 29.33
N LEU A 172 -13.36 -11.49 28.06
CA LEU A 172 -14.20 -12.60 27.60
C LEU A 172 -13.77 -13.94 28.20
N ASN A 173 -12.45 -14.19 28.28
CA ASN A 173 -11.92 -15.39 28.93
C ASN A 173 -12.28 -15.45 30.41
N GLU A 174 -12.15 -14.32 31.13
CA GLU A 174 -12.55 -14.25 32.53
C GLU A 174 -14.06 -14.44 32.72
N LYS A 175 -14.89 -13.86 31.84
CA LYS A 175 -16.33 -14.08 31.85
C LYS A 175 -16.68 -15.55 31.59
N ASN A 176 -15.98 -16.21 30.66
CA ASN A 176 -16.16 -17.63 30.37
C ASN A 176 -15.76 -18.50 31.56
N ARG A 177 -14.71 -18.12 32.31
CA ARG A 177 -14.31 -18.78 33.55
C ARG A 177 -15.41 -18.69 34.61
N ILE A 178 -15.94 -17.49 34.85
CA ILE A 178 -17.04 -17.26 35.80
C ILE A 178 -18.30 -18.05 35.40
N LEU A 179 -18.61 -18.12 34.10
CA LEU A 179 -19.74 -18.91 33.62
C LEU A 179 -19.56 -20.41 33.89
N ARG A 180 -18.35 -20.95 33.69
CA ARG A 180 -18.04 -22.35 34.03
C ARG A 180 -18.18 -22.60 35.53
N GLU A 181 -17.62 -21.73 36.37
CA GLU A 181 -17.74 -21.83 37.84
C GLU A 181 -19.21 -21.78 38.29
N ARG A 182 -20.04 -20.96 37.63
CA ARG A 182 -21.49 -20.91 37.90
C ARG A 182 -22.18 -22.20 37.46
N ASP A 183 -21.86 -22.72 36.28
CA ASP A 183 -22.46 -23.96 35.78
C ASP A 183 -22.05 -25.18 36.64
N ASP A 184 -20.82 -25.19 37.18
CA ASP A 184 -20.37 -26.15 38.20
C ASP A 184 -21.19 -26.05 39.49
N ALA A 185 -21.38 -24.84 40.01
CA ALA A 185 -22.20 -24.62 41.21
C ALA A 185 -23.67 -25.01 41.02
N VAL A 186 -24.20 -24.84 39.81
CA VAL A 186 -25.55 -25.31 39.47
C VAL A 186 -25.60 -26.84 39.48
N ARG A 187 -24.61 -27.52 38.91
CA ARG A 187 -24.51 -28.99 38.99
C ARG A 187 -24.42 -29.50 40.42
N GLU A 188 -23.54 -28.91 41.25
CA GLU A 188 -23.42 -29.27 42.67
C GLU A 188 -24.77 -29.10 43.40
N ARG A 189 -25.51 -28.02 43.11
CA ARG A 189 -26.83 -27.80 43.70
C ARG A 189 -27.85 -28.83 43.24
N ASP A 190 -27.86 -29.18 41.96
CA ASP A 190 -28.80 -30.16 41.41
C ASP A 190 -28.52 -31.57 41.98
N GLU A 191 -27.26 -31.96 42.16
CA GLU A 191 -26.87 -33.19 42.88
C GLU A 191 -27.35 -33.19 44.33
N LEU A 192 -27.21 -32.07 45.05
CA LEU A 192 -27.71 -31.96 46.43
C LEU A 192 -29.24 -32.07 46.51
N LEU A 193 -29.96 -31.59 45.49
CA LEU A 193 -31.42 -31.76 45.41
C LEU A 193 -31.78 -33.23 45.16
N GLU A 194 -31.05 -33.94 44.32
CA GLU A 194 -31.24 -35.39 44.10
C GLU A 194 -30.99 -36.19 45.39
N ASP A 195 -29.92 -35.89 46.13
CA ASP A 195 -29.62 -36.49 47.43
C ASP A 195 -30.73 -36.20 48.45
N GLN A 196 -31.26 -34.96 48.45
CA GLN A 196 -32.35 -34.57 49.33
C GLN A 196 -33.64 -35.34 49.01
N ASP A 197 -33.97 -35.49 47.72
CA ASP A 197 -35.09 -36.29 47.27
C ASP A 197 -34.93 -37.76 47.67
N GLU A 198 -33.72 -38.33 47.54
CA GLU A 198 -33.47 -39.71 47.95
C GLU A 198 -33.61 -39.90 49.47
N LEU A 199 -33.10 -38.96 50.27
CA LEU A 199 -33.30 -38.95 51.71
C LEU A 199 -34.79 -38.85 52.08
N THR A 200 -35.60 -38.08 51.35
CA THR A 200 -37.05 -38.03 51.58
C THR A 200 -37.70 -39.37 51.26
N ARG A 201 -37.34 -40.05 50.17
CA ARG A 201 -37.83 -41.40 49.85
C ARG A 201 -37.44 -42.41 50.92
N GLN A 202 -36.21 -42.37 51.42
CA GLN A 202 -35.76 -43.23 52.50
C GLN A 202 -36.54 -42.99 53.80
N LYS A 203 -36.81 -41.71 54.14
CA LYS A 203 -37.68 -41.36 55.28
C LYS A 203 -39.10 -41.89 55.10
N GLU A 204 -39.69 -41.73 53.92
CA GLU A 204 -41.03 -42.27 53.64
C GLU A 204 -41.07 -43.79 53.72
N ALA A 205 -40.05 -44.48 53.23
CA ALA A 205 -39.93 -45.93 53.35
C ALA A 205 -39.80 -46.38 54.81
N ALA A 206 -38.98 -45.69 55.60
CA ALA A 206 -38.85 -45.95 57.03
C ALA A 206 -40.18 -45.70 57.77
N HIS A 207 -40.91 -44.63 57.44
CA HIS A 207 -42.23 -44.38 58.00
C HIS A 207 -43.25 -45.47 57.65
N LYS A 208 -43.23 -45.98 56.41
CA LYS A 208 -44.08 -47.12 56.03
C LYS A 208 -43.74 -48.38 56.80
N GLU A 209 -42.46 -48.62 57.08
CA GLU A 209 -42.04 -49.78 57.86
C GLU A 209 -42.39 -49.65 59.34
N ILE A 210 -42.27 -48.44 59.91
CA ILE A 210 -42.76 -48.14 61.27
C ILE A 210 -44.27 -48.40 61.35
N ALA A 211 -45.06 -47.90 60.38
CA ALA A 211 -46.50 -48.13 60.36
C ALA A 211 -46.86 -49.64 60.28
N ARG A 212 -46.08 -50.44 59.53
CA ARG A 212 -46.25 -51.90 59.51
C ARG A 212 -45.93 -52.55 60.85
N MET A 213 -44.87 -52.09 61.52
CA MET A 213 -44.49 -52.58 62.84
C MET A 213 -45.53 -52.21 63.90
N GLU A 214 -46.07 -51.00 63.85
CA GLU A 214 -47.18 -50.56 64.72
C GLU A 214 -48.42 -51.43 64.51
N GLN A 215 -48.81 -51.68 63.26
CA GLN A 215 -49.94 -52.56 62.95
C GLN A 215 -49.71 -54.00 63.43
N ALA A 216 -48.48 -54.52 63.28
CA ALA A 216 -48.14 -55.84 63.80
C ALA A 216 -48.18 -55.89 65.34
N LEU A 217 -47.78 -54.81 66.02
CA LEU A 217 -47.89 -54.69 67.47
C LEU A 217 -49.35 -54.66 67.91
N GLU A 218 -50.19 -53.86 67.26
CA GLU A 218 -51.65 -53.82 67.51
C GLU A 218 -52.28 -55.22 67.32
N ASP A 219 -51.93 -55.95 66.27
CA ASP A 219 -52.40 -57.32 66.04
C ASP A 219 -51.93 -58.28 67.15
N THR A 220 -50.70 -58.13 67.65
CA THR A 220 -50.21 -58.95 68.77
C THR A 220 -50.89 -58.58 70.09
N GLU A 221 -51.14 -57.29 70.34
CA GLU A 221 -51.90 -56.84 71.51
C GLU A 221 -53.34 -57.38 71.48
N ALA A 222 -53.98 -57.36 70.31
CA ALA A 222 -55.30 -57.96 70.12
C ALA A 222 -55.31 -59.47 70.42
N ARG A 223 -54.30 -60.22 69.94
CA ARG A 223 -54.13 -61.64 70.26
C ARG A 223 -53.90 -61.88 71.74
N VAL A 224 -53.07 -61.06 72.41
CA VAL A 224 -52.85 -61.15 73.86
C VAL A 224 -54.15 -60.90 74.63
N MET A 225 -54.98 -59.97 74.16
CA MET A 225 -56.31 -59.74 74.75
C MET A 225 -57.23 -60.94 74.55
N GLU A 226 -57.25 -61.54 73.36
CA GLU A 226 -58.02 -62.76 73.08
C GLU A 226 -57.53 -63.94 73.94
N ASP A 227 -56.22 -64.15 74.04
CA ASP A 227 -55.60 -65.16 74.90
C ASP A 227 -55.92 -64.89 76.39
N ALA A 228 -55.96 -63.64 76.82
CA ALA A 228 -56.34 -63.26 78.18
C ALA A 228 -57.83 -63.57 78.48
N GLU A 229 -58.72 -63.38 77.51
CA GLU A 229 -60.13 -63.78 77.62
C GLU A 229 -60.29 -65.31 77.64
N GLN A 230 -59.55 -66.03 76.79
CA GLN A 230 -59.50 -67.49 76.79
C GLN A 230 -58.96 -68.01 78.14
N LEU A 231 -57.91 -67.42 78.69
CA LEU A 231 -57.38 -67.74 80.01
C LEU A 231 -58.41 -67.47 81.12
N LYS A 232 -59.19 -66.40 81.02
CA LYS A 232 -60.28 -66.11 81.97
C LYS A 232 -61.40 -67.16 81.89
N SER A 233 -61.73 -67.63 80.69
CA SER A 233 -62.68 -68.73 80.45
C SER A 233 -62.16 -70.08 80.97
N LEU A 234 -60.87 -70.37 80.78
CA LEU A 234 -60.24 -71.56 81.35
C LEU A 234 -60.20 -71.48 82.88
N LYS A 235 -59.88 -70.32 83.46
CA LYS A 235 -59.93 -70.10 84.91
C LYS A 235 -61.33 -70.28 85.49
N SER A 236 -62.38 -69.82 84.81
CA SER A 236 -63.76 -70.03 85.26
C SER A 236 -64.18 -71.50 85.16
N LYS A 237 -63.73 -72.24 84.14
CA LYS A 237 -63.89 -73.70 84.03
C LYS A 237 -63.16 -74.45 85.14
N VAL A 238 -61.90 -74.07 85.44
CA VAL A 238 -61.15 -74.64 86.57
C VAL A 238 -61.88 -74.39 87.89
N ALA A 239 -62.36 -73.17 88.13
CA ALA A 239 -63.16 -72.86 89.32
C ALA A 239 -64.48 -73.65 89.39
N SER A 240 -65.08 -74.01 88.24
CA SER A 240 -66.26 -74.90 88.18
C SER A 240 -65.90 -76.33 88.56
N LEU A 241 -64.82 -76.87 88.00
CA LEU A 241 -64.33 -78.21 88.30
C LEU A 241 -63.85 -78.34 89.76
N GLU A 242 -63.29 -77.28 90.34
CA GLU A 242 -62.93 -77.22 91.76
C GLU A 242 -64.17 -77.26 92.68
N ARG A 243 -65.29 -76.64 92.27
CA ARG A 243 -66.58 -76.76 93.00
C ARG A 243 -67.16 -78.16 92.87
N GLU A 244 -67.12 -78.78 91.69
CA GLU A 244 -67.53 -80.19 91.52
C GLU A 244 -66.65 -81.14 92.36
N ARG A 245 -65.35 -80.88 92.47
CA ARG A 245 -64.45 -81.62 93.37
C ARG A 245 -64.83 -81.41 94.85
N ALA A 246 -65.21 -80.19 95.25
CA ALA A 246 -65.66 -79.91 96.61
C ALA A 246 -67.00 -80.60 96.93
N ASP A 247 -67.93 -80.66 95.98
CA ASP A 247 -69.22 -81.36 96.11
C ASP A 247 -69.04 -82.89 96.14
N LEU A 248 -68.08 -83.43 95.39
CA LEU A 248 -67.71 -84.86 95.44
C LEU A 248 -66.98 -85.26 96.73
N LEU A 249 -66.26 -84.32 97.37
CA LEU A 249 -65.64 -84.53 98.68
C LEU A 249 -66.66 -84.39 99.84
N ALA A 250 -67.74 -83.61 99.66
CA ALA A 250 -68.83 -83.50 100.64
C ALA A 250 -69.75 -84.74 100.68
N ASN A 251 -69.90 -85.46 99.57
CA ASN A 251 -70.77 -86.65 99.44
C ASN A 251 -70.13 -87.99 99.88
N ARG A 252 -68.98 -87.96 100.57
CA ARG A 252 -68.22 -89.15 100.98
C ARG A 252 -68.06 -89.30 102.51
N SER A 253 -69.01 -88.80 103.29
CA SER A 253 -69.07 -89.05 104.74
C SER A 253 -70.33 -89.85 105.13
N THR A 254 -70.19 -91.18 105.16
CA THR A 254 -70.94 -92.13 106.04
C THR A 254 -70.66 -93.58 105.63
N ARG A 255 -69.42 -94.07 105.85
CA ARG A 255 -69.22 -95.46 106.31
C ARG A 255 -67.89 -95.59 107.04
N ASP A 256 -67.97 -96.31 108.14
CA ASP A 256 -67.08 -96.31 109.30
C ASP A 256 -65.82 -97.18 109.13
N ARG A 257 -64.75 -96.72 109.81
CA ARG A 257 -63.67 -97.47 110.50
C ARG A 257 -62.88 -98.60 109.80
N SER A 258 -61.58 -98.36 109.66
CA SER A 258 -60.47 -99.12 110.30
C SER A 258 -59.14 -98.41 110.05
N GLY A 259 -58.22 -98.45 111.01
CA GLY A 259 -56.93 -97.77 110.93
C GLY A 259 -55.87 -98.56 110.18
N ASP A 260 -54.81 -97.88 109.75
CA ASP A 260 -53.45 -98.38 109.90
C ASP A 260 -52.39 -97.28 109.75
N ARG A 261 -51.28 -97.46 110.46
CA ARG A 261 -50.13 -96.58 110.52
C ARG A 261 -49.06 -97.07 109.53
N ILE A 262 -48.48 -96.13 108.75
CA ILE A 262 -47.10 -96.11 108.17
C ILE A 262 -46.95 -97.03 106.91
N PRO A 263 -46.30 -96.62 105.78
CA PRO A 263 -44.96 -96.02 105.73
C PRO A 263 -44.66 -94.88 104.73
N LEU A 264 -43.71 -94.05 105.15
CA LEU A 264 -42.81 -93.25 104.29
C LEU A 264 -42.06 -94.17 103.31
N HIS A 265 -42.62 -94.37 102.12
CA HIS A 265 -41.84 -94.82 100.94
C HIS A 265 -42.49 -94.44 99.59
N GLU A 266 -43.74 -93.96 99.57
CA GLU A 266 -44.44 -93.62 98.32
C GLU A 266 -44.27 -92.16 97.87
N HIS A 267 -43.69 -91.29 98.72
CA HIS A 267 -43.35 -89.91 98.34
C HIS A 267 -42.02 -89.78 97.56
N GLU A 268 -41.12 -90.77 97.62
CA GLU A 268 -39.90 -90.79 96.80
C GLU A 268 -40.17 -91.27 95.38
N ALA A 269 -41.12 -92.18 95.17
CA ALA A 269 -41.51 -92.63 93.83
C ALA A 269 -42.28 -91.54 93.06
N LEU A 270 -43.13 -90.76 93.73
CA LEU A 270 -43.84 -89.65 93.09
C LEU A 270 -42.92 -88.44 92.83
N VAL A 271 -41.94 -88.20 93.71
CA VAL A 271 -40.88 -87.19 93.47
C VAL A 271 -39.95 -87.68 92.37
N SER A 272 -39.59 -88.96 92.30
CA SER A 272 -38.79 -89.53 91.21
C SER A 272 -39.54 -89.54 89.87
N ASP A 273 -40.86 -89.77 89.86
CA ASP A 273 -41.69 -89.66 88.66
C ASP A 273 -41.85 -88.20 88.20
N LEU A 274 -41.92 -87.24 89.14
CA LEU A 274 -41.91 -85.82 88.82
C LEU A 274 -40.51 -85.33 88.39
N GLU A 275 -39.43 -85.85 88.98
CA GLU A 275 -38.04 -85.56 88.61
C GLU A 275 -37.69 -86.19 87.26
N THR A 276 -38.20 -87.38 86.94
CA THR A 276 -38.05 -87.97 85.59
C THR A 276 -38.87 -87.24 84.55
N GLN A 277 -40.07 -86.76 84.88
CA GLN A 277 -40.84 -85.86 84.01
C GLN A 277 -40.16 -84.49 83.85
N LEU A 278 -39.50 -83.97 84.88
CA LEU A 278 -38.71 -82.75 84.82
C LEU A 278 -37.43 -82.96 84.00
N ASP A 279 -36.78 -84.11 84.14
CA ASP A 279 -35.59 -84.50 83.37
C ASP A 279 -35.93 -84.82 81.91
N ASP A 280 -37.09 -85.39 81.63
CA ASP A 280 -37.56 -85.60 80.26
C ASP A 280 -38.00 -84.29 79.62
N ALA A 281 -38.63 -83.37 80.37
CA ALA A 281 -38.86 -81.99 79.91
C ALA A 281 -37.54 -81.24 79.70
N HIS A 282 -36.54 -81.39 80.58
CA HIS A 282 -35.22 -80.80 80.40
C HIS A 282 -34.43 -81.46 79.25
N ARG A 283 -34.63 -82.76 78.98
CA ARG A 283 -34.07 -83.43 77.80
C ARG A 283 -34.79 -83.03 76.52
N GLU A 284 -36.09 -82.77 76.54
CA GLU A 284 -36.82 -82.23 75.39
C GLU A 284 -36.45 -80.77 75.13
N ILE A 285 -36.34 -79.93 76.19
CA ILE A 285 -35.79 -78.57 76.09
C ILE A 285 -34.33 -78.62 75.61
N ALA A 286 -33.50 -79.57 76.06
CA ALA A 286 -32.15 -79.78 75.55
C ALA A 286 -32.13 -80.30 74.10
N ARG A 287 -33.10 -81.11 73.67
CA ARG A 287 -33.23 -81.54 72.26
C ARG A 287 -33.66 -80.38 71.36
N PHE A 288 -34.57 -79.50 71.81
CA PHE A 288 -34.99 -78.31 71.07
C PHE A 288 -33.93 -77.19 71.08
N THR A 289 -33.13 -77.07 72.14
CA THR A 289 -32.05 -76.07 72.24
C THR A 289 -30.70 -76.54 71.67
N ALA A 290 -30.40 -77.84 71.66
CA ALA A 290 -29.11 -78.36 71.16
C ALA A 290 -29.13 -78.95 69.74
N LYS A 291 -30.30 -79.14 69.09
CA LYS A 291 -30.36 -79.68 67.71
C LYS A 291 -31.42 -79.01 66.82
N SER A 292 -31.48 -77.68 66.81
CA SER A 292 -32.10 -76.97 65.68
C SER A 292 -31.02 -76.52 64.69
N PRO A 293 -31.00 -77.06 63.44
CA PRO A 293 -30.11 -76.60 62.37
C PRO A 293 -30.19 -75.08 62.13
N ALA A 294 -31.32 -74.45 62.48
CA ALA A 294 -31.51 -73.01 62.39
C ALA A 294 -30.70 -72.23 63.44
N SER A 295 -30.53 -72.74 64.67
CA SER A 295 -29.77 -72.03 65.71
C SER A 295 -28.26 -72.15 65.51
N GLU A 296 -27.79 -73.31 65.04
CA GLU A 296 -26.38 -73.50 64.66
C GLU A 296 -26.03 -72.73 63.38
N ALA A 297 -26.95 -72.63 62.41
CA ALA A 297 -26.79 -71.79 61.23
C ALA A 297 -26.84 -70.29 61.59
N LEU A 298 -27.70 -69.88 62.53
CA LEU A 298 -27.77 -68.50 63.01
C LEU A 298 -26.51 -68.11 63.79
N ASN A 299 -25.99 -69.00 64.64
CA ASN A 299 -24.74 -68.76 65.37
C ASN A 299 -23.54 -68.76 64.42
N LYS A 300 -23.46 -69.67 63.44
CA LYS A 300 -22.43 -69.62 62.38
C LYS A 300 -22.57 -68.37 61.49
N ALA A 301 -23.79 -67.91 61.21
CA ALA A 301 -24.01 -66.66 60.47
C ALA A 301 -23.60 -65.43 61.29
N LYS A 302 -23.87 -65.44 62.61
CA LYS A 302 -23.41 -64.40 63.55
C LYS A 302 -21.88 -64.41 63.67
N ASP A 303 -21.26 -65.57 63.78
CA ASP A 303 -19.80 -65.71 63.87
C ASP A 303 -19.11 -65.31 62.56
N LEU A 304 -19.68 -65.67 61.40
CA LEU A 304 -19.20 -65.20 60.10
C LEU A 304 -19.37 -63.68 59.96
N ARG A 305 -20.49 -63.12 60.43
CA ARG A 305 -20.72 -61.68 60.43
C ARG A 305 -19.77 -60.96 61.38
N ILE A 306 -19.47 -61.52 62.54
CA ILE A 306 -18.48 -61.00 63.49
C ILE A 306 -17.08 -61.06 62.87
N GLN A 307 -16.70 -62.14 62.20
CA GLN A 307 -15.42 -62.23 61.48
C GLN A 307 -15.34 -61.25 60.30
N GLN A 308 -16.44 -61.02 59.59
CA GLN A 308 -16.52 -60.06 58.50
C GLN A 308 -16.39 -58.61 59.02
N LEU A 309 -17.07 -58.30 60.12
CA LEU A 309 -16.96 -57.01 60.81
C LEU A 309 -15.59 -56.80 61.45
N GLN A 310 -14.94 -57.87 61.94
CA GLN A 310 -13.55 -57.82 62.42
C GLN A 310 -12.57 -57.55 61.27
N LYS A 311 -12.73 -58.19 60.12
CA LYS A 311 -11.93 -57.91 58.91
C LYS A 311 -12.18 -56.51 58.36
N GLU A 312 -13.42 -56.03 58.35
CA GLU A 312 -13.76 -54.66 57.96
C GLU A 312 -13.18 -53.65 58.96
N LYS A 313 -13.25 -53.92 60.26
CA LYS A 313 -12.58 -53.13 61.29
C LYS A 313 -11.07 -53.11 61.09
N ASP A 314 -10.44 -54.25 60.80
CA ASP A 314 -9.00 -54.32 60.58
C ASP A 314 -8.59 -53.60 59.29
N MET A 315 -9.36 -53.71 58.20
CA MET A 315 -9.13 -52.93 56.97
C MET A 315 -9.42 -51.43 57.17
N LEU A 316 -10.38 -51.06 58.02
CA LEU A 316 -10.64 -49.67 58.38
C LEU A 316 -9.57 -49.12 59.31
N LEU A 317 -9.03 -49.92 60.23
CA LEU A 317 -7.90 -49.56 61.08
C LEU A 317 -6.63 -49.43 60.24
N GLU A 318 -6.38 -50.34 59.30
CA GLU A 318 -5.29 -50.25 58.34
C GLU A 318 -5.45 -49.03 57.43
N ARG A 319 -6.68 -48.71 56.98
CA ARG A 319 -6.99 -47.49 56.22
C ARG A 319 -6.86 -46.21 57.04
N ILE A 320 -7.23 -46.23 58.32
CA ILE A 320 -7.00 -45.12 59.28
C ILE A 320 -5.51 -45.00 59.59
N GLN A 321 -4.76 -46.10 59.61
CA GLN A 321 -3.32 -46.13 59.83
C GLN A 321 -2.56 -45.63 58.61
N THR A 322 -2.99 -45.96 57.38
CA THR A 322 -2.47 -45.37 56.12
C THR A 322 -2.89 -43.90 55.96
N MET A 323 -4.10 -43.54 56.39
CA MET A 323 -4.54 -42.13 56.43
C MET A 323 -3.80 -41.34 57.52
N ARG A 324 -3.43 -41.94 58.66
CA ARG A 324 -2.61 -41.29 59.69
C ARG A 324 -1.15 -41.18 59.30
N SER A 325 -0.59 -42.18 58.60
CA SER A 325 0.80 -42.13 58.14
C SER A 325 0.99 -41.18 56.95
N ASN A 326 -0.08 -40.86 56.21
CA ASN A 326 -0.07 -39.79 55.19
C ASN A 326 -0.44 -38.40 55.73
N ASN A 327 -0.75 -38.24 57.02
CA ASN A 327 -1.28 -36.96 57.56
C ASN A 327 -0.61 -36.51 58.87
N SER A 328 0.69 -36.75 59.01
CA SER A 328 1.52 -36.23 60.11
C SER A 328 2.40 -35.07 59.66
N ALA A 329 1.81 -33.88 59.46
CA ALA A 329 2.48 -32.58 59.56
C ALA A 329 1.45 -31.44 59.76
N GLY A 330 1.24 -31.03 61.01
CA GLY A 330 0.82 -29.67 61.45
C GLY A 330 -0.62 -29.18 61.18
N GLY A 331 -1.41 -28.97 62.24
CA GLY A 331 -2.61 -28.08 62.25
C GLY A 331 -2.27 -26.63 62.69
N PRO A 332 -3.26 -25.74 63.00
CA PRO A 332 -4.72 -25.87 62.94
C PRO A 332 -5.49 -24.68 62.26
N ASP A 333 -6.82 -24.85 62.13
CA ASP A 333 -7.93 -23.87 61.96
C ASP A 333 -8.64 -23.62 60.59
N THR A 334 -9.61 -24.50 60.28
CA THR A 334 -11.04 -24.23 59.91
C THR A 334 -11.42 -23.58 58.53
N PRO A 335 -12.68 -23.67 58.01
CA PRO A 335 -13.11 -24.71 57.05
C PRO A 335 -13.81 -24.15 55.78
N GLY A 336 -13.85 -24.93 54.68
CA GLY A 336 -14.73 -24.59 53.55
C GLY A 336 -14.66 -25.54 52.37
N ARG A 337 -15.79 -26.19 52.10
CA ARG A 337 -16.21 -26.81 50.82
C ARG A 337 -15.67 -28.20 50.46
N THR A 338 -16.39 -29.18 51.01
CA THR A 338 -17.00 -30.33 50.32
C THR A 338 -16.61 -30.57 48.86
N THR A 339 -15.88 -31.66 48.61
CA THR A 339 -16.04 -32.48 47.41
C THR A 339 -16.55 -33.85 47.86
N THR A 340 -17.77 -34.16 47.43
CA THR A 340 -18.42 -35.44 47.64
C THR A 340 -17.87 -36.42 46.61
N SER A 341 -17.36 -37.53 47.11
CA SER A 341 -17.16 -38.76 46.35
C SER A 341 -18.32 -39.69 46.68
N ALA A 342 -18.99 -40.21 45.66
CA ALA A 342 -19.76 -41.44 45.71
C ALA A 342 -19.77 -42.04 44.29
N SER A 343 -19.85 -43.34 44.04
CA SER A 343 -19.65 -44.57 44.81
C SER A 343 -19.63 -45.72 43.78
N LEU A 344 -19.11 -46.86 44.20
CA LEU A 344 -18.85 -48.10 43.44
C LEU A 344 -20.07 -48.72 42.72
N ALA A 345 -19.76 -49.56 41.73
CA ALA A 345 -20.47 -50.82 41.49
C ALA A 345 -19.46 -52.00 41.47
N LEU A 346 -19.77 -53.03 42.27
CA LEU A 346 -18.99 -54.24 42.48
C LEU A 346 -19.70 -55.40 41.78
N ASN A 347 -18.96 -56.31 41.14
CA ASN A 347 -19.26 -57.74 41.19
C ASN A 347 -18.06 -58.57 40.72
N ARG A 348 -17.64 -59.49 41.58
CA ARG A 348 -16.71 -60.58 41.29
C ARG A 348 -17.48 -61.89 41.28
N LEU A 349 -17.14 -62.79 40.37
CA LEU A 349 -16.88 -64.20 40.64
C LEU A 349 -16.19 -64.81 39.41
N ALA A 350 -15.14 -65.60 39.66
CA ALA A 350 -14.31 -66.24 38.65
C ALA A 350 -14.39 -67.77 38.80
N ALA A 351 -14.47 -68.50 37.69
CA ALA A 351 -13.88 -69.84 37.53
C ALA A 351 -13.89 -70.33 36.06
N MET A 352 -12.67 -70.38 35.51
CA MET A 352 -12.05 -71.46 34.69
C MET A 352 -12.59 -71.87 33.29
N ASN A 353 -11.82 -71.45 32.28
CA ASN A 353 -11.10 -72.22 31.24
C ASN A 353 -11.81 -73.34 30.44
N LEU A 354 -11.82 -73.15 29.11
CA LEU A 354 -11.29 -74.14 28.15
C LEU A 354 -10.90 -73.48 26.80
N ARG A 355 -9.85 -74.05 26.19
CA ARG A 355 -9.04 -73.60 25.04
C ARG A 355 -9.78 -73.40 23.70
N THR A 356 -9.19 -72.54 22.87
CA THR A 356 -9.32 -72.36 21.39
C THR A 356 -9.07 -73.69 20.62
N PRO A 357 -9.37 -73.86 19.29
CA PRO A 357 -9.26 -72.86 18.20
C PRO A 357 -10.18 -73.02 16.95
N LYS A 358 -9.93 -72.13 15.96
CA LYS A 358 -10.27 -72.12 14.51
C LYS A 358 -11.42 -71.21 14.05
N THR A 359 -11.02 -70.08 13.46
CA THR A 359 -11.73 -69.22 12.49
C THR A 359 -12.18 -70.03 11.26
N PRO A 360 -13.28 -69.68 10.52
CA PRO A 360 -13.32 -68.45 9.71
C PRO A 360 -14.69 -67.80 9.39
N GLY A 361 -14.66 -66.47 9.17
CA GLY A 361 -15.61 -65.74 8.30
C GLY A 361 -16.96 -65.36 8.92
N ALA A 362 -17.55 -64.20 8.65
CA ALA A 362 -17.14 -63.01 7.92
C ALA A 362 -18.14 -61.90 8.31
N ALA A 363 -17.65 -60.67 8.46
CA ALA A 363 -18.47 -59.47 8.59
C ALA A 363 -18.98 -59.03 7.20
N LEU A 364 -20.23 -58.57 7.15
CA LEU A 364 -20.86 -58.03 5.94
C LEU A 364 -20.34 -56.60 5.66
N LYS A 365 -19.41 -56.53 4.70
CA LYS A 365 -19.43 -55.67 3.50
C LYS A 365 -20.13 -54.28 3.62
N GLU A 366 -19.31 -53.24 3.72
CA GLU A 366 -19.55 -51.94 3.07
C GLU A 366 -18.83 -51.94 1.69
N PRO A 367 -19.40 -51.34 0.63
CA PRO A 367 -18.94 -51.52 -0.75
C PRO A 367 -17.83 -50.56 -1.19
N SER A 368 -17.12 -51.07 -2.18
CA SER A 368 -16.01 -50.53 -2.96
C SER A 368 -16.36 -49.32 -3.83
N TRP A 369 -15.64 -48.20 -3.66
CA TRP A 369 -15.17 -47.44 -4.81
C TRP A 369 -13.90 -46.61 -4.58
N MET A 370 -12.95 -47.11 -3.80
CA MET A 370 -11.63 -46.50 -3.69
C MET A 370 -10.57 -47.56 -3.44
N ASN A 371 -10.34 -48.43 -4.42
CA ASN A 371 -9.14 -49.27 -4.50
C ASN A 371 -8.91 -49.74 -5.94
N GLN A 372 -8.55 -48.80 -6.81
CA GLN A 372 -7.79 -49.06 -8.03
C GLN A 372 -6.75 -47.95 -8.20
N THR A 373 -5.72 -48.02 -7.35
CA THR A 373 -4.36 -47.45 -7.41
C THR A 373 -3.94 -47.34 -5.95
N THR A 374 -3.10 -48.18 -5.36
CA THR A 374 -1.71 -48.45 -5.76
C THR A 374 -1.20 -49.70 -5.02
N MET A 375 -0.99 -50.79 -5.76
CA MET A 375 -0.28 -52.01 -5.30
C MET A 375 1.25 -51.79 -5.24
N HIS A 376 1.73 -50.82 -4.46
CA HIS A 376 3.18 -50.62 -4.25
C HIS A 376 3.63 -50.21 -2.83
N ALA A 377 2.74 -50.17 -1.83
CA ALA A 377 3.10 -49.68 -0.49
C ALA A 377 2.86 -50.69 0.66
N LEU A 378 2.78 -51.99 0.39
CA LEU A 378 2.52 -53.02 1.40
C LEU A 378 3.77 -53.53 2.14
N GLY A 379 4.96 -52.98 1.85
CA GLY A 379 6.18 -53.16 2.65
C GLY A 379 6.43 -52.04 3.67
N ASP A 380 5.81 -50.87 3.47
CA ASP A 380 6.07 -49.67 4.29
C ASP A 380 5.06 -49.50 5.43
N ALA A 381 3.89 -50.15 5.37
CA ALA A 381 2.85 -50.01 6.40
C ALA A 381 3.29 -50.57 7.77
N ASP A 382 3.94 -51.73 7.79
CA ASP A 382 4.43 -52.35 9.04
C ASP A 382 5.66 -51.61 9.58
N ALA A 383 6.53 -51.08 8.70
CA ALA A 383 7.66 -50.26 9.10
C ALA A 383 7.23 -48.87 9.62
N LEU A 384 6.17 -48.29 9.06
CA LEU A 384 5.56 -47.06 9.56
C LEU A 384 4.79 -47.28 10.86
N ALA A 385 4.09 -48.41 11.02
CA ALA A 385 3.43 -48.77 12.27
C ALA A 385 4.45 -48.99 13.40
N ALA A 386 5.57 -49.68 13.13
CA ALA A 386 6.66 -49.84 14.10
C ALA A 386 7.31 -48.50 14.48
N ARG A 387 7.50 -47.59 13.51
CA ARG A 387 8.00 -46.23 13.78
C ARG A 387 7.00 -45.38 14.53
N LEU A 388 5.70 -45.52 14.28
CA LEU A 388 4.66 -44.82 15.04
C LEU A 388 4.65 -45.28 16.49
N ILE A 389 4.77 -46.58 16.76
CA ILE A 389 4.88 -47.11 18.13
C ILE A 389 6.16 -46.61 18.82
N GLU A 390 7.28 -46.54 18.11
CA GLU A 390 8.54 -46.01 18.64
C GLU A 390 8.47 -44.50 18.90
N VAL A 391 7.79 -43.75 18.03
CA VAL A 391 7.54 -42.32 18.22
C VAL A 391 6.57 -42.08 19.37
N ASP A 392 5.51 -42.87 19.50
CA ASP A 392 4.57 -42.78 20.63
C ASP A 392 5.26 -43.11 21.95
N ALA A 393 6.12 -44.13 22.00
CA ALA A 393 6.92 -44.44 23.17
C ALA A 393 7.87 -43.28 23.54
N ARG A 394 8.54 -42.67 22.54
CA ARG A 394 9.40 -41.50 22.76
C ARG A 394 8.61 -40.25 23.18
N LEU A 395 7.38 -40.08 22.70
CA LEU A 395 6.51 -38.98 23.11
C LEU A 395 6.04 -39.17 24.54
N VAL A 396 5.70 -40.39 24.97
CA VAL A 396 5.38 -40.69 26.37
C VAL A 396 6.59 -40.43 27.28
N GLU A 397 7.78 -40.90 26.89
CA GLU A 397 9.01 -40.68 27.66
C GLU A 397 9.41 -39.19 27.72
N ALA A 398 9.20 -38.45 26.63
CA ALA A 398 9.42 -37.01 26.59
C ALA A 398 8.38 -36.25 27.45
N ASN A 399 7.12 -36.67 27.43
CA ASN A 399 6.07 -36.08 28.27
C ASN A 399 6.33 -36.37 29.75
N GLU A 400 6.68 -37.59 30.12
CA GLU A 400 7.10 -37.92 31.49
C GLU A 400 8.35 -37.12 31.91
N SER A 401 9.30 -36.88 31.01
CA SER A 401 10.44 -36.00 31.29
C SER A 401 10.03 -34.54 31.43
N ILE A 402 9.02 -34.07 30.71
CA ILE A 402 8.49 -32.71 30.84
C ILE A 402 7.77 -32.57 32.17
N ASP A 403 6.91 -33.52 32.53
CA ASP A 403 6.18 -33.53 33.79
C ASP A 403 7.15 -33.55 34.99
N GLN A 404 8.18 -34.41 34.95
CA GLN A 404 9.23 -34.41 35.99
C GLN A 404 10.03 -33.09 36.06
N LYS A 405 10.17 -32.36 34.94
CA LYS A 405 10.82 -31.04 34.92
C LYS A 405 9.87 -29.97 35.43
N LEU A 406 8.58 -30.05 35.13
CA LEU A 406 7.55 -29.17 35.66
C LEU A 406 7.43 -29.32 37.17
N ASP A 407 7.37 -30.55 37.69
CA ASP A 407 7.35 -30.82 39.14
C ASP A 407 8.58 -30.21 39.85
N LYS A 408 9.77 -30.32 39.24
CA LYS A 408 11.01 -29.72 39.77
C LYS A 408 10.99 -28.20 39.71
N LEU A 409 10.41 -27.61 38.66
CA LEU A 409 10.26 -26.17 38.52
C LEU A 409 9.20 -25.61 39.48
N GLU A 410 8.13 -26.36 39.75
CA GLU A 410 7.13 -26.00 40.75
C GLU A 410 7.69 -26.10 42.17
N ALA A 411 8.48 -27.13 42.48
CA ALA A 411 9.20 -27.22 43.75
C ALA A 411 10.19 -26.04 43.93
N ALA A 412 11.01 -25.74 42.92
CA ALA A 412 11.92 -24.58 42.97
C ALA A 412 11.16 -23.24 42.98
N GLY A 413 10.02 -23.16 42.30
CA GLY A 413 9.13 -21.99 42.28
C GLY A 413 8.51 -21.74 43.64
N THR A 414 8.02 -22.77 44.32
CA THR A 414 7.45 -22.64 45.67
C THR A 414 8.52 -22.27 46.71
N GLU A 415 9.73 -22.81 46.60
CA GLU A 415 10.86 -22.41 47.46
C GLU A 415 11.26 -20.94 47.24
N THR A 416 11.32 -20.47 46.00
CA THR A 416 11.64 -19.07 45.68
C THR A 416 10.51 -18.11 46.09
N ILE A 417 9.24 -18.50 45.96
CA ILE A 417 8.09 -17.73 46.44
C ILE A 417 8.09 -17.66 47.97
N ASN A 418 8.39 -18.75 48.66
CA ASN A 418 8.50 -18.76 50.12
C ASN A 418 9.68 -17.92 50.62
N LEU A 419 10.83 -17.99 49.95
CA LEU A 419 12.00 -17.15 50.26
C LEU A 419 11.71 -15.67 50.01
N THR A 420 11.07 -15.32 48.89
CA THR A 420 10.72 -13.92 48.57
C THR A 420 9.65 -13.37 49.52
N LYS A 421 8.66 -14.17 49.91
CA LYS A 421 7.66 -13.81 50.93
C LYS A 421 8.31 -13.58 52.29
N ASN A 422 9.22 -14.46 52.70
CA ASN A 422 9.96 -14.31 53.96
C ASN A 422 10.87 -13.08 53.95
N LEU A 423 11.56 -12.81 52.83
CA LEU A 423 12.38 -11.61 52.66
C LEU A 423 11.54 -10.33 52.64
N TYR A 424 10.34 -10.36 52.05
CA TYR A 424 9.42 -9.23 52.05
C TYR A 424 8.92 -8.95 53.48
N LEU A 425 8.44 -9.96 54.19
CA LEU A 425 7.99 -9.84 55.58
C LEU A 425 9.12 -9.39 56.52
N SER A 426 10.35 -9.88 56.31
CA SER A 426 11.50 -9.43 57.10
C SER A 426 11.85 -7.98 56.80
N LYS A 427 11.79 -7.55 55.53
CA LYS A 427 12.02 -6.15 55.15
C LYS A 427 10.95 -5.24 55.72
N GLU A 428 9.68 -5.63 55.68
CA GLU A 428 8.59 -4.84 56.26
C GLU A 428 8.74 -4.70 57.78
N LYS A 429 9.09 -5.79 58.48
CA LYS A 429 9.40 -5.78 59.90
C LYS A 429 10.59 -4.88 60.23
N ILE A 430 11.67 -4.94 59.44
CA ILE A 430 12.84 -4.06 59.60
C ILE A 430 12.43 -2.60 59.41
N THR A 431 11.71 -2.26 58.34
CA THR A 431 11.28 -0.86 58.12
C THR A 431 10.34 -0.36 59.21
N SER A 432 9.50 -1.24 59.79
CA SER A 432 8.64 -0.88 60.92
C SER A 432 9.45 -0.58 62.18
N LEU A 433 10.40 -1.45 62.50
CA LEU A 433 11.30 -1.26 63.65
C LEU A 433 12.21 -0.04 63.44
N GLU A 434 12.71 0.21 62.24
CA GLU A 434 13.47 1.41 61.90
C GLU A 434 12.63 2.69 62.04
N ARG A 435 11.35 2.65 61.64
CA ARG A 435 10.41 3.77 61.82
C ARG A 435 10.12 4.03 63.30
N GLU A 436 9.99 2.99 64.11
CA GLU A 436 9.80 3.08 65.55
C GLU A 436 11.07 3.59 66.25
N LEU A 437 12.24 3.07 65.92
CA LEU A 437 13.53 3.54 66.43
C LEU A 437 13.78 5.00 66.04
N ALA A 438 13.49 5.41 64.80
CA ALA A 438 13.60 6.81 64.39
C ALA A 438 12.57 7.70 65.12
N ARG A 439 11.37 7.20 65.42
CA ARG A 439 10.36 7.94 66.18
C ARG A 439 10.78 8.10 67.65
N LEU A 440 11.31 7.04 68.26
CA LEU A 440 11.82 7.05 69.64
C LEU A 440 13.08 7.91 69.75
N GLY A 441 14.07 7.73 68.88
CA GLY A 441 15.29 8.54 68.85
C GLY A 441 15.01 10.03 68.63
N ARG A 442 14.07 10.39 67.75
CA ARG A 442 13.64 11.81 67.61
C ARG A 442 12.93 12.32 68.86
N ARG A 443 12.21 11.47 69.59
CA ARG A 443 11.56 11.86 70.86
C ARG A 443 12.60 12.10 71.95
N GLU A 444 13.59 11.21 72.05
CA GLU A 444 14.72 11.31 72.98
C GLU A 444 15.61 12.51 72.69
N GLU A 445 16.01 12.73 71.43
CA GLU A 445 16.81 13.91 71.06
C GLU A 445 16.10 15.23 71.39
N ARG A 446 14.78 15.29 71.19
CA ARG A 446 13.99 16.48 71.53
C ARG A 446 13.90 16.66 73.04
N LEU A 447 13.87 15.58 73.81
CA LEU A 447 13.92 15.60 75.26
C LEU A 447 15.29 16.08 75.75
N ILE A 448 16.39 15.51 75.23
CA ILE A 448 17.76 15.91 75.57
C ILE A 448 18.01 17.38 75.22
N LYS A 449 17.63 17.84 74.02
CA LYS A 449 17.78 19.25 73.61
C LYS A 449 16.98 20.21 74.48
N LYS A 450 15.84 19.77 75.02
CA LYS A 450 15.04 20.56 75.97
C LYS A 450 15.70 20.60 77.34
N LEU A 451 16.21 19.47 77.82
CA LEU A 451 16.90 19.34 79.11
C LEU A 451 18.24 20.11 79.13
N GLN A 452 18.99 20.13 78.04
CA GLN A 452 20.23 20.91 77.87
C GLN A 452 20.00 22.43 77.90
N ARG A 453 18.77 22.87 77.62
CA ARG A 453 18.41 24.29 77.53
C ARG A 453 17.61 24.76 78.74
N CYS A 454 17.49 23.92 79.76
CA CYS A 454 16.82 24.26 81.00
C CYS A 454 17.51 25.46 81.69
N ARG A 455 16.69 26.29 82.32
CA ARG A 455 17.12 27.43 83.12
C ARG A 455 16.56 27.26 84.51
N CYS A 456 17.34 27.58 85.54
CA CYS A 456 16.87 27.53 86.91
C CYS A 456 15.77 28.58 87.09
N ALA A 457 14.59 28.17 87.55
CA ALA A 457 13.43 29.07 87.61
C ALA A 457 13.61 30.21 88.64
N LYS A 458 14.47 30.05 89.65
CA LYS A 458 14.73 31.10 90.65
C LYS A 458 15.80 32.12 90.25
N CYS A 459 16.85 31.69 89.54
CA CYS A 459 17.98 32.56 89.21
C CYS A 459 18.23 32.75 87.70
N HIS A 460 17.42 32.14 86.84
CA HIS A 460 17.44 32.19 85.36
C HIS A 460 18.74 31.78 84.66
N MET A 461 19.74 31.33 85.41
CA MET A 461 20.96 30.74 84.88
C MET A 461 20.63 29.46 84.11
N ARG A 462 21.20 29.32 82.91
CA ARG A 462 21.13 28.07 82.13
C ARG A 462 21.92 27.00 82.88
N PHE A 463 21.33 25.83 83.05
CA PHE A 463 22.02 24.65 83.54
C PHE A 463 21.61 23.46 82.67
N ASP A 464 22.54 22.56 82.43
CA ASP A 464 22.27 21.36 81.64
C ASP A 464 21.59 20.31 82.52
N ALA A 465 20.28 20.12 82.33
CA ALA A 465 19.51 19.10 83.03
C ALA A 465 19.59 17.72 82.36
N SER A 466 20.27 17.59 81.20
CA SER A 466 20.43 16.29 80.53
C SER A 466 21.38 15.36 81.30
N ALA A 467 22.34 15.93 82.03
CA ALA A 467 23.14 15.19 83.00
C ALA A 467 22.28 14.59 84.13
N VAL A 468 21.19 15.25 84.55
CA VAL A 468 20.27 14.72 85.58
C VAL A 468 19.38 13.60 85.03
N ALA A 469 19.00 13.65 83.75
CA ALA A 469 18.27 12.56 83.10
C ALA A 469 19.13 11.30 82.90
N GLN A 470 20.43 11.46 82.63
CA GLN A 470 21.39 10.35 82.67
C GLN A 470 21.57 9.79 84.10
N TRP A 471 21.48 10.63 85.14
CA TRP A 471 21.46 10.18 86.54
C TRP A 471 20.13 9.52 86.96
N ALA A 472 19.00 9.84 86.31
CA ALA A 472 17.67 9.29 86.61
C ALA A 472 17.41 7.89 86.00
N GLU A 473 18.12 7.50 84.93
CA GLU A 473 18.19 6.10 84.49
C GLU A 473 18.94 5.21 85.50
N VAL A 474 19.81 5.80 86.33
CA VAL A 474 20.56 5.08 87.37
C VAL A 474 19.86 5.11 88.75
N THR A 475 18.85 5.98 88.97
CA THR A 475 18.35 6.27 90.35
C THR A 475 16.83 6.47 90.51
N SER A 476 15.97 5.91 89.64
CA SER A 476 14.50 6.08 89.69
C SER A 476 13.75 4.98 90.47
N HIS A 477 14.12 4.79 91.74
CA HIS A 477 13.17 4.33 92.76
C HIS A 477 13.01 5.46 93.79
N SER A 478 11.76 5.96 93.91
CA SER A 478 11.24 6.77 95.01
C SER A 478 11.14 8.29 94.79
N ILE A 479 9.94 8.83 95.11
CA ILE A 479 9.58 10.22 95.51
C ILE A 479 9.00 11.09 94.35
N VAL A 480 7.68 11.28 94.18
CA VAL A 480 6.58 11.90 94.99
C VAL A 480 6.01 13.05 94.12
N ASP A 481 4.72 13.03 93.78
CA ASP A 481 3.64 13.78 94.45
C ASP A 481 3.92 15.30 94.57
N ASP A 482 2.98 16.11 94.06
CA ASP A 482 2.77 17.57 94.21
C ASP A 482 2.84 18.49 92.94
N LEU A 483 1.63 18.97 92.59
CA LEU A 483 1.14 20.01 91.63
C LEU A 483 1.87 21.39 91.68
N PRO A 484 1.66 22.43 90.79
CA PRO A 484 0.39 22.93 90.21
C PRO A 484 0.40 23.68 88.81
N THR A 485 -0.81 24.04 88.34
CA THR A 485 -1.26 24.64 87.04
C THR A 485 -1.11 26.19 86.94
N GLU A 486 -0.80 26.79 85.76
CA GLU A 486 -1.60 27.72 84.86
C GLU A 486 -0.68 28.89 84.36
N PRO A 487 -0.97 29.81 83.37
CA PRO A 487 -2.11 30.05 82.43
C PRO A 487 -1.70 30.43 80.94
N PRO A 488 -2.64 30.83 80.01
CA PRO A 488 -2.52 30.72 78.54
C PRO A 488 -2.57 32.03 77.70
N THR A 489 -2.30 31.96 76.39
CA THR A 489 -2.75 32.91 75.30
C THR A 489 -2.69 32.23 73.91
N PRO A 490 -3.36 32.72 72.84
CA PRO A 490 -4.80 32.87 72.59
C PRO A 490 -5.32 31.99 71.41
N GLU A 491 -6.65 31.84 71.29
CA GLU A 491 -7.34 30.84 70.46
C GLU A 491 -7.70 31.33 69.03
N THR A 492 -7.41 30.52 68.01
CA THR A 492 -8.08 30.56 66.70
C THR A 492 -9.20 29.51 66.64
N LYS A 493 -10.23 29.68 65.80
CA LYS A 493 -11.38 28.74 65.73
C LYS A 493 -10.97 27.28 65.48
N THR A 494 -9.87 27.06 64.78
CA THR A 494 -9.27 25.74 64.58
C THR A 494 -8.60 25.21 65.85
N THR A 495 -7.92 26.06 66.64
CA THR A 495 -7.44 25.64 67.96
C THR A 495 -8.59 25.38 68.91
N ARG A 496 -9.70 26.12 68.86
CA ARG A 496 -10.87 25.84 69.70
C ARG A 496 -11.55 24.51 69.37
N ASN A 497 -11.64 24.16 68.09
CA ASN A 497 -12.19 22.87 67.66
C ASN A 497 -11.24 21.69 67.91
N LEU A 498 -9.94 21.91 67.78
CA LEU A 498 -8.94 20.90 68.14
C LEU A 498 -8.79 20.79 69.66
N GLN A 499 -8.89 21.89 70.41
CA GLN A 499 -8.92 21.87 71.86
C GLN A 499 -10.22 21.26 72.37
N SER A 500 -11.37 21.47 71.74
CA SER A 500 -12.60 20.77 72.11
C SER A 500 -12.55 19.30 71.74
N ALA A 501 -12.02 18.92 70.57
CA ALA A 501 -11.83 17.52 70.21
C ALA A 501 -10.79 16.81 71.10
N LEU A 502 -9.71 17.50 71.45
CA LEU A 502 -8.65 16.98 72.30
C LEU A 502 -9.03 17.02 73.78
N ALA A 503 -9.86 17.98 74.22
CA ALA A 503 -10.50 17.97 75.54
C ALA A 503 -11.56 16.87 75.62
N ASN A 504 -12.33 16.63 74.56
CA ASN A 504 -13.27 15.52 74.51
C ASN A 504 -12.53 14.18 74.55
N ALA A 505 -11.49 14.00 73.72
CA ALA A 505 -10.66 12.80 73.72
C ALA A 505 -9.90 12.62 75.04
N ASN A 506 -9.38 13.68 75.65
CA ASN A 506 -8.76 13.62 76.98
C ASN A 506 -9.81 13.31 78.04
N SER A 507 -11.02 13.86 77.96
CA SER A 507 -12.10 13.53 78.89
C SER A 507 -12.56 12.08 78.73
N GLU A 508 -12.54 11.53 77.51
CA GLU A 508 -12.83 10.13 77.24
C GLU A 508 -11.70 9.23 77.73
N LEU A 509 -10.44 9.63 77.55
CA LEU A 509 -9.28 8.90 78.08
C LEU A 509 -9.20 8.98 79.61
N GLU A 510 -9.56 10.09 80.22
CA GLU A 510 -9.67 10.24 81.67
C GLU A 510 -10.85 9.45 82.23
N LYS A 511 -12.00 9.46 81.56
CA LYS A 511 -13.13 8.56 81.88
C LYS A 511 -12.70 7.11 81.80
N MET A 512 -12.10 6.70 80.68
CA MET A 512 -11.55 5.36 80.50
C MET A 512 -10.53 5.03 81.59
N ARG A 513 -9.55 5.90 81.87
CA ARG A 513 -8.56 5.67 82.94
C ARG A 513 -9.21 5.56 84.31
N SER A 514 -10.20 6.40 84.60
CA SER A 514 -10.95 6.34 85.84
C SER A 514 -11.80 5.07 85.92
N GLU A 515 -12.35 4.59 84.81
CA GLU A 515 -13.08 3.33 84.71
C GLU A 515 -12.13 2.14 84.87
N TRP A 516 -10.94 2.16 84.25
CA TRP A 516 -9.90 1.16 84.43
C TRP A 516 -9.36 1.13 85.85
N GLN A 517 -9.20 2.29 86.48
CA GLN A 517 -8.74 2.40 87.86
C GLN A 517 -9.85 1.96 88.83
N LYS A 518 -11.11 2.29 88.55
CA LYS A 518 -12.28 1.77 89.29
C LYS A 518 -12.40 0.26 89.14
N LEU A 519 -12.31 -0.28 87.93
CA LEU A 519 -12.32 -1.73 87.69
C LEU A 519 -11.11 -2.43 88.34
N GLY A 520 -9.95 -1.76 88.37
CA GLY A 520 -8.76 -2.23 89.07
C GLY A 520 -8.94 -2.26 90.59
N GLN A 521 -9.51 -1.19 91.16
CA GLN A 521 -9.88 -1.08 92.56
C GLN A 521 -10.99 -2.07 92.94
N GLU A 522 -12.01 -2.24 92.10
CA GLU A 522 -13.08 -3.22 92.27
C GLU A 522 -12.53 -4.64 92.21
N ASN A 523 -11.60 -4.95 91.29
CA ASN A 523 -10.93 -6.25 91.27
C ASN A 523 -10.01 -6.48 92.48
N ALA A 524 -9.33 -5.45 92.98
CA ALA A 524 -8.52 -5.55 94.20
C ALA A 524 -9.42 -5.75 95.43
N ALA A 525 -10.52 -4.98 95.52
CA ALA A 525 -11.54 -5.09 96.56
C ALA A 525 -12.24 -6.45 96.52
N LEU A 526 -12.53 -7.01 95.34
CA LEU A 526 -13.08 -8.36 95.20
C LEU A 526 -12.08 -9.44 95.65
N ARG A 527 -10.78 -9.26 95.40
CA ARG A 527 -9.74 -10.18 95.90
C ARG A 527 -9.55 -10.06 97.42
N GLU A 528 -9.67 -8.86 97.96
CA GLU A 528 -9.64 -8.63 99.41
C GLU A 528 -10.89 -9.16 100.10
N ALA A 529 -12.07 -8.92 99.54
CA ALA A 529 -13.34 -9.49 99.99
C ALA A 529 -13.31 -11.01 99.94
N GLY A 530 -12.80 -11.62 98.85
CA GLY A 530 -12.63 -13.07 98.76
C GLY A 530 -11.63 -13.64 99.78
N ARG A 531 -10.55 -12.90 100.10
CA ARG A 531 -9.62 -13.28 101.18
C ARG A 531 -10.29 -13.13 102.56
N GLN A 532 -11.05 -12.07 102.77
CA GLN A 532 -11.79 -11.82 104.02
C GLN A 532 -12.88 -12.87 104.23
N GLU A 533 -13.66 -13.22 103.20
CA GLU A 533 -14.64 -14.31 103.26
C GLU A 533 -13.98 -15.65 103.56
N ALA A 534 -12.84 -15.97 102.92
CA ALA A 534 -12.11 -17.20 103.22
C ALA A 534 -11.54 -17.23 104.65
N GLN A 535 -11.16 -16.06 105.19
CA GLN A 535 -10.64 -15.92 106.54
C GLN A 535 -11.76 -15.97 107.59
N LEU A 536 -12.90 -15.34 107.30
CA LEU A 536 -14.14 -15.43 108.09
C LEU A 536 -14.71 -16.83 108.09
N ALA A 537 -14.68 -17.55 106.96
CA ALA A 537 -15.10 -18.95 106.88
C ALA A 537 -14.21 -19.85 107.75
N ARG A 538 -12.89 -19.65 107.73
CA ARG A 538 -11.96 -20.40 108.61
C ARG A 538 -12.14 -20.05 110.09
N GLN A 539 -12.46 -18.79 110.40
CA GLN A 539 -12.78 -18.37 111.77
C GLN A 539 -14.11 -18.97 112.23
N ALA A 540 -15.15 -18.90 111.40
CA ALA A 540 -16.45 -19.52 111.67
C ALA A 540 -16.34 -21.05 111.83
N GLU A 541 -15.51 -21.74 111.05
CA GLU A 541 -15.24 -23.17 111.22
C GLU A 541 -14.49 -23.48 112.53
N ALA A 542 -13.53 -22.64 112.92
CA ALA A 542 -12.80 -22.78 114.17
C ALA A 542 -13.68 -22.49 115.39
N ASP A 543 -14.56 -21.50 115.29
CA ASP A 543 -15.52 -21.13 116.33
C ASP A 543 -16.64 -22.17 116.44
N MET A 544 -17.15 -22.71 115.32
CA MET A 544 -18.06 -23.88 115.32
C MET A 544 -17.42 -25.11 116.00
N LYS A 545 -16.14 -25.37 115.76
CA LYS A 545 -15.43 -26.46 116.45
C LYS A 545 -15.28 -26.21 117.95
N ARG A 546 -15.02 -24.97 118.35
CA ARG A 546 -14.94 -24.58 119.78
C ARG A 546 -16.31 -24.65 120.45
N GLU A 547 -17.36 -24.19 119.80
CA GLU A 547 -18.74 -24.28 120.29
C GLU A 547 -19.17 -25.74 120.46
N LEU A 548 -18.87 -26.61 119.48
CA LEU A 548 -19.12 -28.05 119.60
C LEU A 548 -18.31 -28.71 120.74
N GLU A 549 -17.08 -28.27 121.00
CA GLU A 549 -16.26 -28.77 122.11
C GLU A 549 -16.73 -28.26 123.49
N ASP A 550 -17.14 -26.99 123.59
CA ASP A 550 -17.69 -26.38 124.80
C ASP A 550 -19.09 -26.92 125.12
N GLU A 551 -19.92 -27.19 124.11
CA GLU A 551 -21.21 -27.85 124.28
C GLU A 551 -21.05 -29.32 124.70
N ARG A 552 -20.04 -30.04 124.19
CA ARG A 552 -19.68 -31.37 124.68
C ARG A 552 -19.23 -31.35 126.14
N ARG A 553 -18.47 -30.33 126.56
CA ARG A 553 -18.09 -30.15 127.98
C ARG A 553 -19.31 -29.85 128.86
N ARG A 554 -20.21 -28.96 128.43
CA ARG A 554 -21.46 -28.64 129.15
C ARG A 554 -22.41 -29.84 129.26
N ALA A 555 -22.48 -30.69 128.23
CA ALA A 555 -23.25 -31.95 128.27
C ALA A 555 -22.67 -32.97 129.27
N VAL A 556 -21.35 -33.02 129.43
CA VAL A 556 -20.67 -33.89 130.41
C VAL A 556 -20.80 -33.35 131.84
N GLU A 557 -20.80 -32.02 132.02
CA GLU A 557 -20.95 -31.38 133.33
C GLU A 557 -22.39 -31.44 133.88
N SER A 558 -23.39 -31.21 133.03
CA SER A 558 -24.81 -31.35 133.40
C SER A 558 -25.19 -32.78 133.79
N ALA A 559 -24.48 -33.79 133.26
CA ALA A 559 -24.67 -35.20 133.63
C ALA A 559 -24.05 -35.58 135.00
N LYS A 560 -23.20 -34.74 135.61
CA LYS A 560 -22.43 -35.11 136.82
C LYS A 560 -23.13 -34.93 138.16
N GLY A 561 -24.40 -34.54 138.22
CA GLY A 561 -25.11 -34.22 139.48
C GLY A 561 -26.29 -35.10 139.91
N ILE A 562 -26.85 -35.94 139.04
CA ILE A 562 -28.17 -36.57 139.28
C ILE A 562 -27.97 -38.02 139.78
N LYS A 563 -28.49 -38.45 140.93
CA LYS A 563 -28.19 -39.83 141.41
C LYS A 563 -29.07 -40.93 140.79
N ASP A 564 -30.18 -40.56 140.14
CA ASP A 564 -31.12 -41.49 139.51
C ASP A 564 -30.95 -41.55 137.98
N GLU A 565 -30.72 -42.76 137.46
CA GLU A 565 -30.33 -43.03 136.06
C GLU A 565 -31.45 -42.72 135.05
N LYS A 566 -32.73 -42.93 135.43
CA LYS A 566 -33.89 -42.66 134.58
C LYS A 566 -34.19 -41.17 134.38
N GLU A 567 -33.86 -40.31 135.34
CA GLU A 567 -34.02 -38.86 135.20
C GLU A 567 -32.91 -38.25 134.32
N ARG A 568 -31.69 -38.81 134.40
CA ARG A 568 -30.60 -38.45 133.48
C ARG A 568 -30.97 -38.73 132.02
N GLU A 569 -31.52 -39.92 131.73
CA GLU A 569 -31.90 -40.30 130.37
C GLU A 569 -33.00 -39.41 129.79
N LYS A 570 -34.00 -39.02 130.59
CA LYS A 570 -35.06 -38.10 130.15
C LYS A 570 -34.53 -36.70 129.84
N VAL A 571 -33.69 -36.15 130.71
CA VAL A 571 -33.10 -34.81 130.48
C VAL A 571 -32.20 -34.83 129.24
N LEU A 572 -31.44 -35.91 129.01
CA LEU A 572 -30.65 -36.06 127.80
C LEU A 572 -31.52 -36.18 126.54
N ALA A 573 -32.61 -36.95 126.58
CA ALA A 573 -33.54 -37.09 125.47
C ALA A 573 -34.28 -35.77 125.14
N ASP A 574 -34.70 -35.02 126.16
CA ASP A 574 -35.35 -33.71 125.97
C ASP A 574 -34.36 -32.67 125.41
N MET A 575 -33.09 -32.71 125.85
CA MET A 575 -32.04 -31.87 125.26
C MET A 575 -31.76 -32.25 123.80
N GLU A 576 -31.77 -33.53 123.44
CA GLU A 576 -31.61 -33.99 122.06
C GLU A 576 -32.81 -33.62 121.18
N LEU A 577 -34.02 -33.67 121.73
CA LEU A 577 -35.24 -33.25 121.04
C LEU A 577 -35.24 -31.74 120.75
N GLU A 578 -34.86 -30.92 121.73
CA GLU A 578 -34.76 -29.46 121.52
C GLU A 578 -33.63 -29.10 120.53
N ARG A 579 -32.51 -29.84 120.52
CA ARG A 579 -31.47 -29.71 119.47
C ARG A 579 -32.00 -30.04 118.08
N ALA A 580 -32.80 -31.11 117.96
CA ALA A 580 -33.39 -31.48 116.68
C ALA A 580 -34.37 -30.41 116.20
N LYS A 581 -35.16 -29.81 117.10
CA LYS A 581 -36.09 -28.73 116.75
C LYS A 581 -35.38 -27.45 116.31
N THR A 582 -34.32 -27.04 117.00
CA THR A 582 -33.55 -25.84 116.62
C THR A 582 -32.80 -26.05 115.30
N ALA A 583 -32.23 -27.24 115.08
CA ALA A 583 -31.58 -27.58 113.81
C ALA A 583 -32.58 -27.59 112.64
N VAL A 584 -33.79 -28.12 112.84
CA VAL A 584 -34.85 -28.08 111.81
C VAL A 584 -35.27 -26.63 111.53
N ALA A 585 -35.44 -25.80 112.55
CA ALA A 585 -35.77 -24.38 112.36
C ALA A 585 -34.68 -23.61 111.59
N GLN A 586 -33.40 -23.89 111.85
CA GLN A 586 -32.27 -23.32 111.11
C GLN A 586 -32.27 -23.78 109.65
N LEU A 587 -32.42 -25.08 109.40
CA LEU A 587 -32.47 -25.62 108.03
C LEU A 587 -33.68 -25.09 107.24
N GLU A 588 -34.82 -24.85 107.89
CA GLU A 588 -35.95 -24.21 107.23
C GLU A 588 -35.66 -22.75 106.85
N GLU A 589 -34.95 -22.01 107.71
CA GLU A 589 -34.56 -20.64 107.43
C GLU A 589 -33.51 -20.56 106.32
N ASP A 590 -32.52 -21.46 106.32
CA ASP A 590 -31.55 -21.62 105.24
C ASP A 590 -32.25 -21.98 103.93
N LEU A 591 -33.23 -22.89 103.96
CA LEU A 591 -34.02 -23.23 102.78
C LEU A 591 -34.85 -22.04 102.28
N ARG A 592 -35.38 -21.20 103.18
CA ARG A 592 -36.07 -19.94 102.82
C ARG A 592 -35.09 -18.95 102.18
N ALA A 593 -33.88 -18.81 102.73
CA ALA A 593 -32.83 -17.95 102.21
C ALA A 593 -32.34 -18.41 100.82
N GLU A 594 -32.08 -19.71 100.63
CA GLU A 594 -31.67 -20.28 99.35
C GLU A 594 -32.78 -20.16 98.29
N ARG A 595 -34.05 -20.38 98.68
CA ARG A 595 -35.19 -20.08 97.79
C ARG A 595 -35.27 -18.59 97.44
N GLY A 596 -34.87 -17.71 98.36
CA GLY A 596 -34.71 -16.27 98.11
C GLY A 596 -33.63 -15.97 97.06
N LYS A 597 -32.43 -16.55 97.22
CA LYS A 597 -31.30 -16.41 96.27
C LYS A 597 -31.62 -16.98 94.90
N LEU A 598 -32.29 -18.14 94.83
CA LEU A 598 -32.71 -18.71 93.55
C LEU A 598 -33.71 -17.82 92.82
N ARG A 599 -34.63 -17.16 93.56
CA ARG A 599 -35.54 -16.17 92.96
C ARG A 599 -34.80 -14.93 92.45
N SER A 600 -33.79 -14.43 93.15
CA SER A 600 -32.99 -13.29 92.68
C SER A 600 -32.16 -13.64 91.44
N LEU A 601 -31.49 -14.80 91.44
CA LEU A 601 -30.75 -15.30 90.29
C LEU A 601 -31.65 -15.56 89.07
N ALA A 602 -32.85 -16.11 89.28
CA ALA A 602 -33.83 -16.27 88.20
C ALA A 602 -34.30 -14.92 87.64
N ALA A 603 -34.47 -13.90 88.49
CA ALA A 603 -34.81 -12.54 88.07
C ALA A 603 -33.66 -11.88 87.31
N GLU A 604 -32.40 -12.07 87.72
CA GLU A 604 -31.21 -11.60 87.02
C GLU A 604 -31.02 -12.30 85.67
N HIS A 605 -31.16 -13.62 85.60
CA HIS A 605 -31.15 -14.36 84.35
C HIS A 605 -32.25 -13.87 83.39
N SER A 606 -33.43 -13.58 83.92
CA SER A 606 -34.54 -13.00 83.14
C SER A 606 -34.27 -11.56 82.67
N ARG A 607 -33.41 -10.80 83.36
CA ARG A 607 -32.96 -9.47 82.91
C ARG A 607 -31.87 -9.61 81.85
N ALA A 608 -30.85 -10.43 82.09
CA ALA A 608 -29.76 -10.67 81.14
C ALA A 608 -30.27 -11.26 79.80
N THR A 609 -31.29 -12.11 79.82
CA THR A 609 -31.93 -12.62 78.60
C THR A 609 -32.67 -11.53 77.83
N ARG A 610 -33.33 -10.59 78.51
CA ARG A 610 -33.94 -9.41 77.87
C ARG A 610 -32.88 -8.47 77.29
N ASP A 611 -31.83 -8.17 78.05
CA ASP A 611 -30.74 -7.31 77.57
C ASP A 611 -30.04 -7.95 76.36
N LYS A 612 -29.84 -9.27 76.37
CA LYS A 612 -29.32 -10.03 75.21
C LYS A 612 -30.23 -9.90 74.00
N ALA A 613 -31.55 -10.06 74.18
CA ALA A 613 -32.52 -9.90 73.09
C ALA A 613 -32.49 -8.47 72.52
N ASP A 614 -32.40 -7.45 73.37
CA ASP A 614 -32.30 -6.05 72.96
C ASP A 614 -31.02 -5.76 72.17
N VAL A 615 -29.88 -6.33 72.60
CA VAL A 615 -28.60 -6.21 71.88
C VAL A 615 -28.66 -6.89 70.52
N LEU A 616 -29.24 -8.09 70.42
CA LEU A 616 -29.44 -8.78 69.14
C LEU A 616 -30.33 -7.97 68.20
N ALA A 617 -31.45 -7.43 68.71
CA ALA A 617 -32.33 -6.58 67.92
C ALA A 617 -31.66 -5.27 67.46
N ARG A 618 -30.70 -4.74 68.22
CA ARG A 618 -29.88 -3.59 67.79
C ARG A 618 -28.88 -3.99 66.71
N LEU A 619 -28.21 -5.14 66.86
CA LEU A 619 -27.26 -5.66 65.86
C LEU A 619 -27.95 -5.95 64.53
N GLU A 620 -29.14 -6.57 64.56
CA GLU A 620 -29.95 -6.81 63.38
C GLU A 620 -30.32 -5.50 62.67
N ARG A 621 -30.76 -4.48 63.41
CA ARG A 621 -31.02 -3.14 62.86
C ARG A 621 -29.78 -2.52 62.23
N THR A 622 -28.63 -2.56 62.91
CA THR A 622 -27.39 -2.03 62.35
C THR A 622 -26.93 -2.81 61.11
N ASN A 623 -27.15 -4.12 61.06
CA ASN A 623 -26.85 -4.92 59.87
C ASN A 623 -27.76 -4.55 58.70
N GLN A 624 -29.06 -4.36 58.95
CA GLN A 624 -30.01 -3.87 57.95
C GLN A 624 -29.60 -2.47 57.44
N ASP A 625 -29.23 -1.55 58.33
CA ASP A 625 -28.74 -0.22 57.94
C ASP A 625 -27.45 -0.31 57.11
N MET A 626 -26.52 -1.20 57.48
CA MET A 626 -25.31 -1.45 56.71
C MET A 626 -25.61 -2.02 55.32
N ASP A 627 -26.62 -2.88 55.18
CA ASP A 627 -27.03 -3.42 53.89
C ASP A 627 -27.74 -2.36 53.02
N VAL A 628 -28.49 -1.45 53.63
CA VAL A 628 -29.03 -0.26 52.93
C VAL A 628 -27.89 0.63 52.42
N VAL A 629 -26.87 0.88 53.24
CA VAL A 629 -25.69 1.67 52.84
C VAL A 629 -24.92 0.97 51.72
N LYS A 630 -24.72 -0.36 51.79
CA LYS A 630 -24.11 -1.13 50.70
C LYS A 630 -24.91 -1.02 49.41
N ALA A 631 -26.23 -1.16 49.48
CA ALA A 631 -27.10 -1.02 48.31
C ALA A 631 -27.03 0.40 47.71
N GLN A 632 -26.96 1.44 48.54
CA GLN A 632 -26.76 2.81 48.07
C GLN A 632 -25.38 3.00 47.42
N LEU A 633 -24.32 2.45 48.02
CA LEU A 633 -22.97 2.51 47.45
C LEU A 633 -22.91 1.80 46.09
N GLU A 634 -23.52 0.63 45.95
CA GLU A 634 -23.57 -0.06 44.66
C GLU A 634 -24.37 0.73 43.61
N ARG A 635 -25.48 1.38 44.00
CA ARG A 635 -26.20 2.31 43.11
C ARG A 635 -25.29 3.47 42.66
N PHE A 636 -24.59 4.12 43.58
CA PHE A 636 -23.68 5.21 43.22
C PHE A 636 -22.51 4.74 42.34
N LYS A 637 -21.96 3.55 42.59
CA LYS A 637 -20.92 2.96 41.72
C LYS A 637 -21.46 2.70 40.32
N ASN A 638 -22.66 2.17 40.19
CA ASN A 638 -23.27 1.91 38.89
C ASN A 638 -23.56 3.22 38.14
N ASN A 639 -24.12 4.22 38.82
CA ASN A 639 -24.32 5.55 38.24
C ASN A 639 -22.99 6.19 37.80
N ASN A 640 -21.92 6.07 38.60
CA ASN A 640 -20.59 6.56 38.20
C ASN A 640 -20.06 5.84 36.97
N LYS A 641 -20.22 4.51 36.88
CA LYS A 641 -19.84 3.74 35.68
C LYS A 641 -20.65 4.15 34.45
N GLU A 642 -21.92 4.49 34.60
CA GLU A 642 -22.76 4.99 33.52
C GLU A 642 -22.31 6.38 33.06
N LEU A 643 -22.07 7.30 33.99
CA LEU A 643 -21.53 8.63 33.68
C LEU A 643 -20.14 8.55 33.03
N GLU A 644 -19.27 7.65 33.47
CA GLU A 644 -17.98 7.41 32.82
C GLU A 644 -18.13 6.91 31.37
N LYS A 645 -19.11 6.04 31.11
CA LYS A 645 -19.42 5.57 29.75
C LYS A 645 -19.96 6.71 28.88
N GLU A 646 -20.84 7.54 29.41
CA GLU A 646 -21.38 8.72 28.71
C GLU A 646 -20.27 9.74 28.41
N LEU A 647 -19.37 10.00 29.35
CA LEU A 647 -18.22 10.88 29.14
C LEU A 647 -17.25 10.35 28.07
N ARG A 648 -16.98 9.03 28.06
CA ARG A 648 -16.20 8.39 26.99
C ARG A 648 -16.92 8.42 25.65
N GLY A 649 -18.25 8.22 25.64
CA GLY A 649 -19.06 8.36 24.44
C GLY A 649 -19.01 9.78 23.87
N ASN A 650 -19.10 10.79 24.74
CA ASN A 650 -19.00 12.20 24.37
C ASN A 650 -17.60 12.58 23.88
N SER A 651 -16.52 12.08 24.50
CA SER A 651 -15.17 12.35 24.01
C SER A 651 -14.93 11.74 22.62
N ILE A 652 -15.45 10.53 22.36
CA ILE A 652 -15.42 9.91 21.03
C ILE A 652 -16.28 10.70 20.03
N ALA A 653 -17.42 11.25 20.46
CA ALA A 653 -18.24 12.10 19.60
C ALA A 653 -17.54 13.43 19.27
N GLU A 654 -16.84 14.02 20.24
CA GLU A 654 -16.09 15.27 20.08
C GLU A 654 -14.88 15.08 19.16
N THR A 655 -14.13 13.98 19.28
CA THR A 655 -13.02 13.69 18.35
C THR A 655 -13.53 13.45 16.92
N LYS A 656 -14.66 12.75 16.76
CA LYS A 656 -15.32 12.60 15.45
C LYS A 656 -15.81 13.93 14.89
N ALA A 657 -16.38 14.81 15.72
CA ALA A 657 -16.81 16.13 15.31
C ALA A 657 -15.63 16.98 14.81
N ARG A 658 -14.51 17.00 15.56
CA ARG A 658 -13.27 17.69 15.14
C ARG A 658 -12.72 17.13 13.83
N HIS A 659 -12.70 15.81 13.66
CA HIS A 659 -12.23 15.21 12.39
C HIS A 659 -13.13 15.59 11.21
N LEU A 660 -14.45 15.64 11.41
CA LEU A 660 -15.39 16.11 10.38
C LEU A 660 -15.22 17.60 10.09
N GLU A 661 -14.95 18.43 11.10
CA GLU A 661 -14.63 19.86 10.92
C GLU A 661 -13.34 20.06 10.13
N THR A 662 -12.28 19.30 10.42
CA THR A 662 -11.03 19.32 9.65
C THR A 662 -11.28 18.93 8.19
N ARG A 663 -12.01 17.84 7.93
CA ARG A 663 -12.37 17.44 6.56
C ARG A 663 -13.26 18.45 5.84
N LEU A 664 -14.19 19.08 6.55
CA LEU A 664 -15.00 20.16 5.99
C LEU A 664 -14.15 21.38 5.64
N HIS A 665 -13.16 21.71 6.48
CA HIS A 665 -12.22 22.79 6.20
C HIS A 665 -11.34 22.47 4.98
N GLU A 666 -10.76 21.27 4.90
CA GLU A 666 -10.00 20.80 3.74
C GLU A 666 -10.83 20.83 2.46
N ASN A 667 -12.06 20.32 2.51
CA ASN A 667 -12.98 20.36 1.37
C ASN A 667 -13.31 21.81 0.97
N ASN A 668 -13.49 22.72 1.93
CA ASN A 668 -13.72 24.14 1.63
C ASN A 668 -12.49 24.78 0.97
N MET A 669 -11.28 24.49 1.45
CA MET A 669 -10.04 24.94 0.83
C MET A 669 -9.91 24.41 -0.61
N GLN A 670 -10.21 23.13 -0.85
CA GLN A 670 -10.24 22.54 -2.20
C GLN A 670 -11.32 23.18 -3.09
N ILE A 671 -12.48 23.51 -2.53
CA ILE A 671 -13.52 24.24 -3.27
C ILE A 671 -13.04 25.64 -3.63
N GLU A 672 -12.32 26.32 -2.75
CA GLU A 672 -11.75 27.65 -3.04
C GLU A 672 -10.63 27.59 -4.10
N THR A 673 -9.76 26.58 -4.06
CA THR A 673 -8.76 26.37 -5.12
C THR A 673 -9.43 26.07 -6.46
N LEU A 674 -10.43 25.18 -6.50
CA LEU A 674 -11.17 24.88 -7.72
C LEU A 674 -11.94 26.10 -8.24
N ARG A 675 -12.44 26.98 -7.35
CA ARG A 675 -13.08 28.24 -7.74
C ARG A 675 -12.08 29.21 -8.36
N SER A 676 -10.87 29.34 -7.79
CA SER A 676 -9.83 30.21 -8.34
C SER A 676 -9.30 29.68 -9.68
N GLU A 677 -9.09 28.37 -9.81
CA GLU A 677 -8.76 27.70 -11.07
C GLU A 677 -9.86 27.87 -12.12
N ARG A 678 -11.13 27.75 -11.73
CA ARG A 678 -12.24 28.03 -12.66
C ARG A 678 -12.21 29.49 -13.13
N GLU A 679 -11.90 30.42 -12.24
CA GLU A 679 -11.81 31.84 -12.58
C GLU A 679 -10.63 32.14 -13.51
N THR A 680 -9.45 31.55 -13.29
CA THR A 680 -8.30 31.67 -14.20
C THR A 680 -8.62 31.07 -15.56
N LEU A 681 -9.20 29.86 -15.61
CA LEU A 681 -9.63 29.23 -16.86
C LEU A 681 -10.68 30.06 -17.60
N THR A 682 -11.59 30.71 -16.89
CA THR A 682 -12.59 31.61 -17.51
C THR A 682 -11.91 32.83 -18.11
N ARG A 683 -10.95 33.46 -17.40
CA ARG A 683 -10.17 34.58 -17.94
C ARG A 683 -9.35 34.17 -19.15
N ASP A 684 -8.74 32.99 -19.13
CA ASP A 684 -7.95 32.46 -20.26
C ASP A 684 -8.86 32.17 -21.46
N HIS A 685 -10.05 31.61 -21.23
CA HIS A 685 -11.05 31.42 -22.27
C HIS A 685 -11.46 32.74 -22.93
N ASP A 686 -11.75 33.77 -22.12
CA ASP A 686 -12.10 35.10 -22.63
C ASP A 686 -10.95 35.74 -23.42
N GLN A 687 -9.71 35.59 -22.95
CA GLN A 687 -8.52 36.08 -23.67
C GLN A 687 -8.32 35.34 -25.00
N LEU A 688 -8.47 34.02 -25.00
CA LEU A 688 -8.39 33.23 -26.23
C LEU A 688 -9.51 33.62 -27.19
N GLN A 689 -10.75 33.78 -26.71
CA GLN A 689 -11.87 34.21 -27.54
C GLN A 689 -11.62 35.59 -28.18
N LYS A 690 -11.06 36.54 -27.42
CA LYS A 690 -10.63 37.85 -27.98
C LYS A 690 -9.56 37.69 -29.05
N ARG A 691 -8.52 36.89 -28.80
CA ARG A 691 -7.46 36.62 -29.79
C ARG A 691 -8.00 35.92 -31.05
N PHE A 692 -8.93 34.98 -30.89
CA PHE A 692 -9.61 34.35 -32.01
C PHE A 692 -10.38 35.39 -32.83
N GLY A 693 -11.13 36.28 -32.17
CA GLY A 693 -11.80 37.43 -32.81
C GLY A 693 -10.84 38.29 -33.63
N GLU A 694 -9.74 38.74 -33.02
CA GLU A 694 -8.71 39.55 -33.69
C GLU A 694 -8.10 38.83 -34.90
N ILE A 695 -7.80 37.52 -34.79
CA ILE A 695 -7.25 36.73 -35.89
C ILE A 695 -8.29 36.58 -37.01
N THR A 696 -9.56 36.35 -36.68
CA THR A 696 -10.64 36.27 -37.68
C THR A 696 -10.82 37.58 -38.42
N GLU A 697 -10.83 38.72 -37.72
CA GLU A 697 -10.89 40.05 -38.34
C GLU A 697 -9.67 40.30 -39.24
N ARG A 698 -8.45 40.01 -38.77
CA ARG A 698 -7.24 40.12 -39.61
C ARG A 698 -7.32 39.24 -40.84
N ALA A 699 -7.84 38.03 -40.72
CA ALA A 699 -8.02 37.12 -41.84
C ALA A 699 -9.07 37.62 -42.83
N GLU A 700 -10.18 38.21 -42.36
CA GLU A 700 -11.19 38.85 -43.22
C GLU A 700 -10.63 40.06 -43.95
N VAL A 701 -9.89 40.94 -43.27
CA VAL A 701 -9.20 42.07 -43.89
C VAL A 701 -8.20 41.60 -44.96
N LEU A 702 -7.42 40.56 -44.69
CA LEU A 702 -6.50 39.99 -45.68
C LEU A 702 -7.26 39.37 -46.86
N ARG A 703 -8.39 38.70 -46.64
CA ARG A 703 -9.24 38.17 -47.72
C ARG A 703 -9.81 39.31 -48.57
N GLN A 704 -10.28 40.39 -47.96
CA GLN A 704 -10.76 41.58 -48.67
C GLN A 704 -9.64 42.21 -49.51
N ARG A 705 -8.46 42.45 -48.93
CA ARG A 705 -7.30 42.98 -49.67
C ARG A 705 -6.87 42.09 -50.82
N ASN A 706 -6.91 40.77 -50.64
CA ASN A 706 -6.59 39.82 -51.71
C ASN A 706 -7.64 39.85 -52.82
N ALA A 707 -8.93 39.94 -52.48
CA ALA A 707 -10.01 40.09 -53.45
C ALA A 707 -9.90 41.42 -54.23
N GLU A 708 -9.57 42.52 -53.55
CA GLU A 708 -9.29 43.82 -54.18
C GLU A 708 -8.09 43.73 -55.13
N SER A 709 -6.98 43.14 -54.68
CA SER A 709 -5.79 42.95 -55.51
C SER A 709 -6.07 42.06 -56.73
N GLN A 710 -6.84 40.99 -56.57
CA GLN A 710 -7.29 40.13 -57.67
C GLN A 710 -8.17 40.91 -58.66
N ALA A 711 -9.16 41.68 -58.19
CA ALA A 711 -9.99 42.50 -59.05
C ALA A 711 -9.19 43.58 -59.80
N GLU A 712 -8.19 44.18 -59.16
CA GLU A 712 -7.26 45.08 -59.87
C GLU A 712 -6.40 44.35 -60.90
N HIS A 713 -5.94 43.14 -60.59
CA HIS A 713 -5.17 42.32 -61.54
C HIS A 713 -6.02 41.94 -62.75
N GLU A 714 -7.27 41.52 -62.55
CA GLU A 714 -8.23 41.23 -63.62
C GLU A 714 -8.49 42.48 -64.48
N LYS A 715 -8.63 43.67 -63.87
CA LYS A 715 -8.73 44.94 -64.62
C LYS A 715 -7.48 45.22 -65.46
N ARG A 716 -6.28 44.97 -64.92
CA ARG A 716 -5.01 45.13 -65.66
C ARG A 716 -4.90 44.11 -66.80
N GLN A 717 -5.28 42.85 -66.56
CA GLN A 717 -5.33 41.81 -67.60
C GLN A 717 -6.30 42.17 -68.70
N HIS A 718 -7.52 42.58 -68.36
CA HIS A 718 -8.51 43.00 -69.36
C HIS A 718 -8.00 44.19 -70.19
N LYS A 719 -7.32 45.15 -69.56
CA LYS A 719 -6.68 46.27 -70.28
C LYS A 719 -5.57 45.79 -71.22
N LEU A 720 -4.76 44.84 -70.80
CA LEU A 720 -3.72 44.23 -71.65
C LEU A 720 -4.36 43.48 -72.82
N ASP A 721 -5.40 42.69 -72.59
CA ASP A 721 -6.12 41.96 -73.65
C ASP A 721 -6.71 42.93 -74.68
N MET A 722 -7.34 44.02 -74.24
CA MET A 722 -7.80 45.08 -75.14
C MET A 722 -6.65 45.66 -75.97
N GLN A 723 -5.51 45.97 -75.35
CA GLN A 723 -4.34 46.48 -76.06
C GLN A 723 -3.75 45.45 -77.05
N VAL A 724 -3.74 44.17 -76.70
CA VAL A 724 -3.30 43.10 -77.60
C VAL A 724 -4.24 43.02 -78.82
N THR A 725 -5.56 43.05 -78.61
CA THR A 725 -6.52 43.06 -79.72
C THR A 725 -6.38 44.31 -80.60
N GLU A 726 -6.09 45.48 -80.01
CA GLU A 726 -5.82 46.70 -80.76
C GLU A 726 -4.53 46.57 -81.59
N ILE A 727 -3.46 46.02 -81.02
CA ILE A 727 -2.21 45.75 -81.73
C ILE A 727 -2.44 44.74 -82.88
N GLU A 728 -3.23 43.69 -82.65
CA GLU A 728 -3.58 42.71 -83.68
C GLU A 728 -4.38 43.34 -84.81
N ASN A 729 -5.38 44.17 -84.50
CA ASN A 729 -6.14 44.93 -85.49
C ASN A 729 -5.23 45.88 -86.29
N LEU A 730 -4.32 46.59 -85.62
CA LEU A 730 -3.34 47.46 -86.29
C LEU A 730 -2.39 46.66 -87.18
N ARG A 731 -1.93 45.49 -86.74
CA ARG A 731 -1.10 44.59 -87.55
C ARG A 731 -1.86 44.08 -88.77
N MET A 732 -3.14 43.73 -88.63
CA MET A 732 -4.01 43.34 -89.75
C MET A 732 -4.17 44.49 -90.75
N LEU A 733 -4.47 45.70 -90.27
CA LEU A 733 -4.58 46.89 -91.13
C LEU A 733 -3.26 47.23 -91.83
N LEU A 734 -2.12 47.06 -91.16
CA LEU A 734 -0.79 47.23 -91.77
C LEU A 734 -0.53 46.15 -92.82
N ALA A 735 -0.85 44.89 -92.53
CA ALA A 735 -0.72 43.79 -93.49
C ALA A 735 -1.61 43.99 -94.73
N GLU A 736 -2.86 44.43 -94.53
CA GLU A 736 -3.78 44.78 -95.63
C GLU A 736 -3.23 45.93 -96.48
N ARG A 737 -2.66 46.97 -95.85
CA ARG A 737 -1.98 48.06 -96.55
C ARG A 737 -0.75 47.59 -97.31
N GLU A 738 0.08 46.72 -96.72
CA GLU A 738 1.25 46.16 -97.37
C GLU A 738 0.88 45.28 -98.58
N VAL A 739 -0.18 44.46 -98.46
CA VAL A 739 -0.72 43.68 -99.57
C VAL A 739 -1.24 44.61 -100.66
N GLY A 740 -2.05 45.62 -100.32
CA GLY A 740 -2.54 46.61 -101.29
C GLY A 740 -1.40 47.39 -101.99
N MET A 741 -0.33 47.73 -101.28
CA MET A 741 0.86 48.35 -101.86
C MET A 741 1.62 47.41 -102.80
N LYS A 742 1.72 46.12 -102.46
CA LYS A 742 2.32 45.10 -103.34
C LYS A 742 1.48 44.92 -104.61
N ASP A 743 0.16 44.85 -104.48
CA ASP A 743 -0.76 44.73 -105.63
C ASP A 743 -0.68 45.97 -106.53
N MET A 744 -0.63 47.17 -105.95
CA MET A 744 -0.42 48.41 -106.70
C MET A 744 0.95 48.45 -107.38
N ALA A 745 2.01 47.97 -106.72
CA ALA A 745 3.35 47.87 -107.32
C ALA A 745 3.38 46.87 -108.49
N ILE A 746 2.66 45.74 -108.38
CA ILE A 746 2.48 44.78 -109.47
C ILE A 746 1.72 45.44 -110.62
N ALA A 747 0.61 46.13 -110.34
CA ALA A 747 -0.17 46.85 -111.35
C ALA A 747 0.68 47.90 -112.09
N VAL A 748 1.50 48.69 -111.38
CA VAL A 748 2.42 49.67 -111.99
C VAL A 748 3.50 48.99 -112.85
N LYS A 749 4.05 47.85 -112.40
CA LYS A 749 5.00 47.07 -113.21
C LYS A 749 4.34 46.54 -114.49
N THR A 750 3.12 46.02 -114.41
CA THR A 750 2.37 45.56 -115.59
C THR A 750 2.03 46.71 -116.54
N ALA A 751 1.66 47.89 -116.02
CA ALA A 751 1.42 49.09 -116.82
C ALA A 751 2.70 49.58 -117.50
N ARG A 752 3.86 49.55 -116.82
CA ARG A 752 5.17 49.85 -117.43
C ARG A 752 5.55 48.84 -118.51
N GLY A 753 5.30 47.56 -118.30
CA GLY A 753 5.50 46.51 -119.31
C GLY A 753 4.63 46.74 -120.54
N ALA A 754 3.34 47.01 -120.35
CA ALA A 754 2.43 47.38 -121.44
C ALA A 754 2.88 48.67 -122.16
N GLN A 755 3.44 49.64 -121.44
CA GLN A 755 3.99 50.86 -122.02
C GLN A 755 5.28 50.60 -122.83
N SER A 756 6.18 49.72 -122.36
CA SER A 756 7.36 49.33 -123.15
C SER A 756 6.97 48.55 -124.40
N ASP A 757 5.97 47.66 -124.30
CA ASP A 757 5.47 46.91 -125.44
C ASP A 757 4.81 47.84 -126.46
N ALA A 758 4.00 48.81 -126.01
CA ALA A 758 3.46 49.85 -126.86
C ALA A 758 4.56 50.71 -127.52
N GLN A 759 5.64 51.04 -126.80
CA GLN A 759 6.79 51.75 -127.38
C GLN A 759 7.54 50.89 -128.41
N HIS A 760 7.66 49.59 -128.19
CA HIS A 760 8.25 48.65 -129.16
C HIS A 760 7.39 48.51 -130.41
N VAL A 761 6.06 48.42 -130.25
CA VAL A 761 5.11 48.41 -131.38
C VAL A 761 5.15 49.74 -132.13
N VAL A 762 5.18 50.88 -131.44
CA VAL A 762 5.32 52.20 -132.10
C VAL A 762 6.66 52.31 -132.83
N LYS A 763 7.76 51.81 -132.27
CA LYS A 763 9.07 51.77 -132.96
C LYS A 763 9.07 50.83 -134.17
N SER A 764 8.39 49.68 -134.07
CA SER A 764 8.19 48.76 -135.20
C SER A 764 7.34 49.40 -136.29
N LEU A 765 6.24 50.06 -135.92
CA LEU A 765 5.39 50.78 -136.86
C LEU A 765 6.13 51.98 -137.47
N GLN A 766 7.01 52.65 -136.73
CA GLN A 766 7.87 53.72 -137.27
C GLN A 766 8.96 53.19 -138.20
N SER A 767 9.56 52.03 -137.93
CA SER A 767 10.52 51.40 -138.83
C SER A 767 9.83 50.83 -140.07
N GLU A 768 8.62 50.28 -139.93
CA GLU A 768 7.76 49.83 -141.02
C GLU A 768 7.26 51.01 -141.86
N LEU A 769 6.91 52.16 -141.27
CA LEU A 769 6.53 53.36 -142.02
C LEU A 769 7.73 53.92 -142.80
N LYS A 770 8.93 53.89 -142.23
CA LYS A 770 10.17 54.26 -142.92
C LYS A 770 10.52 53.26 -144.03
N ARG A 771 10.25 51.96 -143.80
CA ARG A 771 10.44 50.89 -144.79
C ARG A 771 9.44 50.99 -145.93
N VAL A 772 8.17 51.25 -145.65
CA VAL A 772 7.13 51.45 -146.67
C VAL A 772 7.37 52.75 -147.44
N LYS A 773 7.89 53.79 -146.79
CA LYS A 773 8.30 55.02 -147.49
C LYS A 773 9.50 54.77 -148.42
N SER A 774 10.51 54.03 -147.98
CA SER A 774 11.66 53.67 -148.83
C SER A 774 11.33 52.61 -149.89
N GLU A 775 10.37 51.72 -149.64
CA GLU A 775 9.81 50.76 -150.59
C GLU A 775 8.92 51.47 -151.63
N ALA A 776 8.18 52.53 -151.27
CA ALA A 776 7.45 53.36 -152.21
C ALA A 776 8.36 54.24 -153.09
N GLU A 777 9.44 54.78 -152.51
CA GLU A 777 10.49 55.51 -153.26
C GLU A 777 11.30 54.55 -154.17
N ARG A 778 11.55 53.31 -153.73
CA ARG A 778 12.14 52.24 -154.56
C ARG A 778 11.21 51.77 -155.66
N LEU A 779 9.93 51.53 -155.37
CA LEU A 779 8.94 51.14 -156.39
C LEU A 779 8.69 52.26 -157.41
N GLY A 780 8.86 53.53 -157.03
CA GLY A 780 8.89 54.66 -157.98
C GLY A 780 10.08 54.62 -158.94
N ASN A 781 11.28 54.30 -158.44
CA ASN A 781 12.51 54.21 -159.24
C ASN A 781 12.61 52.88 -160.03
N ASP A 782 12.03 51.81 -159.52
CA ASP A 782 12.02 50.48 -160.13
C ASP A 782 10.95 50.34 -161.22
N ILE A 783 9.90 51.16 -161.24
CA ILE A 783 8.94 51.26 -162.37
C ILE A 783 9.54 52.04 -163.56
N GLU A 784 10.54 52.90 -163.34
CA GLU A 784 11.29 53.57 -164.43
C GLU A 784 12.45 52.74 -164.98
N HIS A 785 13.11 51.92 -164.15
CA HIS A 785 14.24 51.08 -164.61
C HIS A 785 13.86 49.65 -165.03
N LEU A 786 12.69 49.11 -164.66
CA LEU A 786 12.14 47.85 -165.19
C LEU A 786 11.44 48.02 -166.56
N LYS A 787 11.81 49.05 -167.33
CA LYS A 787 11.62 49.14 -168.80
C LYS A 787 12.89 48.82 -169.62
N LEU A 788 14.02 48.53 -168.99
CA LEU A 788 15.24 48.11 -169.69
C LEU A 788 15.90 46.90 -169.01
N GLY A 789 15.58 45.71 -169.52
CA GLY A 789 16.51 44.57 -169.50
C GLY A 789 16.41 43.63 -168.29
N ARG A 790 15.66 42.54 -168.48
CA ARG A 790 15.90 41.26 -167.79
C ARG A 790 17.26 40.69 -168.22
N ALA A 791 18.03 40.12 -167.28
CA ALA A 791 18.66 38.79 -167.39
C ALA A 791 19.56 38.46 -166.17
N ASP A 792 19.38 37.23 -165.69
CA ASP A 792 20.32 36.30 -165.04
C ASP A 792 20.85 36.43 -163.59
N GLU A 793 20.57 35.33 -162.86
CA GLU A 793 21.42 34.57 -161.92
C GLU A 793 21.90 35.29 -160.65
N ASN A 794 21.54 34.93 -159.40
CA ASN A 794 21.14 33.68 -158.76
C ASN A 794 22.22 32.58 -158.67
N ILE A 795 23.44 32.92 -158.23
CA ILE A 795 24.40 32.07 -157.51
C ILE A 795 25.28 33.01 -156.65
N ASP A 796 25.14 33.02 -155.31
CA ASP A 796 26.22 33.35 -154.33
C ASP A 796 25.74 33.55 -152.87
N GLU A 797 24.42 33.62 -152.60
CA GLU A 797 23.91 33.85 -151.23
C GLU A 797 23.77 32.55 -150.38
N LYS A 798 23.98 31.36 -150.99
CA LYS A 798 23.84 30.05 -150.30
C LYS A 798 25.09 29.60 -149.52
N ASP A 799 26.27 30.17 -149.78
CA ASP A 799 27.54 29.68 -149.20
C ASP A 799 27.98 30.39 -147.90
N ARG A 800 27.35 31.52 -147.54
CA ARG A 800 27.52 32.15 -146.22
C ARG A 800 26.66 31.49 -145.14
N GLN A 801 25.51 30.92 -145.51
CA GLN A 801 24.59 30.27 -144.56
C GLN A 801 25.01 28.84 -144.14
N LYS A 802 25.95 28.19 -144.86
CA LYS A 802 26.50 26.88 -144.45
C LYS A 802 27.53 26.97 -143.32
N ARG A 803 28.41 27.98 -143.32
CA ARG A 803 29.49 28.14 -142.32
C ARG A 803 29.00 28.49 -140.91
N VAL A 804 27.85 29.15 -140.78
CA VAL A 804 27.23 29.49 -139.48
C VAL A 804 26.47 28.30 -138.86
N ARG A 805 25.96 27.38 -139.69
CA ARG A 805 25.27 26.17 -139.20
C ARG A 805 26.23 25.12 -138.64
N GLU A 806 27.46 25.04 -139.15
CA GLU A 806 28.47 24.08 -138.68
C GLU A 806 29.06 24.44 -137.30
N GLN A 807 29.16 25.73 -136.95
CA GLN A 807 29.58 26.17 -135.60
C GLN A 807 28.50 25.98 -134.52
N ALA A 808 27.22 26.03 -134.87
CA ALA A 808 26.12 25.75 -133.94
C ALA A 808 25.94 24.24 -133.67
N GLN A 809 26.31 23.39 -134.64
CA GLN A 809 26.13 21.94 -134.57
C GLN A 809 27.21 21.22 -133.72
N THR A 810 28.37 21.85 -133.50
CA THR A 810 29.43 21.33 -132.62
C THR A 810 29.20 21.66 -131.15
N GLN A 811 28.56 22.79 -130.84
CA GLN A 811 28.18 23.17 -129.46
C GLN A 811 27.01 22.34 -128.93
N MET A 812 26.05 21.95 -129.78
CA MET A 812 24.96 21.04 -129.38
C MET A 812 25.42 19.60 -129.11
N LYS A 813 26.47 19.11 -129.78
CA LYS A 813 27.03 17.77 -129.50
C LYS A 813 27.77 17.70 -128.17
N ALA A 814 28.55 18.74 -127.82
CA ALA A 814 29.25 18.81 -126.54
C ALA A 814 28.30 18.85 -125.31
N LEU A 815 27.16 19.53 -125.42
CA LEU A 815 26.14 19.56 -124.36
C LEU A 815 25.35 18.25 -124.26
N ASN A 816 25.18 17.53 -125.38
CA ASN A 816 24.48 16.24 -125.39
C ASN A 816 25.33 15.11 -124.79
N ASP A 817 26.65 15.14 -124.98
CA ASP A 817 27.57 14.15 -124.38
C ASP A 817 27.72 14.35 -122.86
N GLN A 818 27.64 15.58 -122.36
CA GLN A 818 27.60 15.87 -120.92
C GLN A 818 26.29 15.38 -120.27
N LEU A 819 25.16 15.47 -120.97
CA LEU A 819 23.87 14.99 -120.48
C LEU A 819 23.80 13.45 -120.42
N GLN A 820 24.45 12.76 -121.37
CA GLN A 820 24.51 11.31 -121.40
C GLN A 820 25.43 10.74 -120.30
N SER A 821 26.60 11.34 -120.06
CA SER A 821 27.50 10.90 -118.98
C SER A 821 26.90 11.04 -117.57
N ALA A 822 26.03 12.03 -117.36
CA ALA A 822 25.30 12.21 -116.10
C ALA A 822 24.20 11.15 -115.88
N LYS A 823 23.57 10.66 -116.95
CA LYS A 823 22.56 9.59 -116.89
C LYS A 823 23.20 8.22 -116.58
N ASP A 824 24.32 7.91 -117.22
CA ASP A 824 25.04 6.65 -116.99
C ASP A 824 25.62 6.54 -115.56
N ALA A 825 25.98 7.68 -114.95
CA ALA A 825 26.42 7.73 -113.55
C ALA A 825 25.28 7.48 -112.55
N ALA A 826 24.06 7.89 -112.88
CA ALA A 826 22.87 7.68 -112.04
C ALA A 826 22.40 6.22 -112.07
N GLU A 827 22.44 5.55 -113.23
CA GLU A 827 22.08 4.13 -113.35
C GLU A 827 23.03 3.21 -112.57
N ARG A 828 24.35 3.49 -112.61
CA ARG A 828 25.36 2.72 -111.83
C ARG A 828 25.19 2.84 -110.31
N LEU A 829 24.66 3.97 -109.82
CA LEU A 829 24.34 4.13 -108.40
C LEU A 829 23.06 3.39 -107.99
N GLN A 830 22.07 3.30 -108.89
CA GLN A 830 20.86 2.51 -108.66
C GLN A 830 21.12 1.00 -108.66
N GLU A 831 22.04 0.50 -109.48
CA GLU A 831 22.45 -0.92 -109.45
C GLU A 831 23.16 -1.29 -108.14
N ARG A 832 24.10 -0.48 -107.66
CA ARG A 832 24.82 -0.75 -106.40
C ARG A 832 23.91 -0.73 -105.15
N LEU A 833 22.79 -0.02 -105.20
CA LEU A 833 21.79 0.01 -104.12
C LEU A 833 20.89 -1.24 -104.11
N LYS A 834 20.64 -1.86 -105.27
CA LYS A 834 19.88 -3.12 -105.37
C LYS A 834 20.67 -4.30 -104.80
N ASP A 835 21.99 -4.29 -104.93
CA ASP A 835 22.85 -5.39 -104.47
C ASP A 835 23.13 -5.39 -102.95
N HIS A 836 22.94 -4.26 -102.26
CA HIS A 836 23.14 -4.15 -100.79
C HIS A 836 21.90 -4.54 -99.95
N GLY A 837 20.75 -4.85 -100.56
CA GLY A 837 19.48 -5.17 -99.88
C GLY A 837 19.29 -6.62 -99.43
N ALA A 838 20.31 -7.49 -99.55
CA ALA A 838 20.15 -8.94 -99.41
C ALA A 838 20.82 -9.56 -98.15
N ALA A 839 20.61 -8.98 -96.96
CA ALA A 839 21.16 -9.54 -95.71
C ALA A 839 20.12 -10.16 -94.74
N LEU A 840 18.82 -9.89 -94.88
CA LEU A 840 17.71 -10.61 -94.22
C LEU A 840 16.46 -10.44 -95.10
N SER A 841 15.65 -11.49 -95.27
CA SER A 841 14.43 -11.31 -96.06
C SER A 841 13.49 -10.32 -95.33
N PRO A 842 12.78 -9.43 -96.05
CA PRO A 842 11.82 -8.50 -95.44
C PRO A 842 10.80 -9.20 -94.52
N ALA A 843 10.48 -10.47 -94.83
CA ALA A 843 9.57 -11.30 -94.05
C ALA A 843 10.11 -11.72 -92.68
N GLU A 844 11.43 -11.91 -92.53
CA GLU A 844 12.05 -12.29 -91.26
C GLU A 844 12.17 -11.10 -90.30
N VAL A 845 12.48 -9.92 -90.84
CA VAL A 845 12.50 -8.66 -90.09
C VAL A 845 11.09 -8.35 -89.55
N GLU A 846 10.05 -8.56 -90.35
CA GLU A 846 8.67 -8.32 -89.93
C GLU A 846 8.19 -9.34 -88.89
N LYS A 847 8.64 -10.61 -88.98
CA LYS A 847 8.43 -11.61 -87.92
C LYS A 847 9.12 -11.21 -86.61
N LEU A 848 10.34 -10.69 -86.65
CA LEU A 848 11.05 -10.21 -85.46
C LEU A 848 10.37 -9.00 -84.82
N LYS A 849 9.92 -8.03 -85.62
CA LYS A 849 9.16 -6.86 -85.12
C LYS A 849 7.85 -7.28 -84.46
N THR A 850 7.11 -8.21 -85.07
CA THR A 850 5.84 -8.69 -84.49
C THR A 850 6.06 -9.51 -83.22
N MET A 851 7.15 -10.28 -83.11
CA MET A 851 7.54 -10.96 -81.87
C MET A 851 7.92 -9.95 -80.78
N HIS A 852 8.77 -8.98 -81.09
CA HIS A 852 9.16 -7.94 -80.15
C HIS A 852 7.96 -7.10 -79.67
N SER A 853 7.03 -6.76 -80.56
CA SER A 853 5.78 -6.07 -80.20
C SER A 853 4.92 -6.88 -79.23
N LYS A 854 4.82 -8.20 -79.42
CA LYS A 854 4.11 -9.10 -78.50
C LYS A 854 4.81 -9.22 -77.16
N GLU A 855 6.13 -9.30 -77.14
CA GLU A 855 6.94 -9.31 -75.91
C GLU A 855 6.80 -8.01 -75.11
N CYS A 856 6.88 -6.85 -75.78
CA CYS A 856 6.66 -5.55 -75.16
C CYS A 856 5.24 -5.41 -74.59
N LYS A 857 4.20 -5.89 -75.29
CA LYS A 857 2.82 -5.94 -74.76
C LYS A 857 2.72 -6.82 -73.52
N GLY A 858 3.40 -7.97 -73.50
CA GLY A 858 3.47 -8.85 -72.32
C GLY A 858 4.16 -8.19 -71.13
N LEU A 859 5.28 -7.50 -71.36
CA LEU A 859 5.99 -6.75 -70.31
C LEU A 859 5.16 -5.62 -69.73
N VAL A 860 4.42 -4.88 -70.56
CA VAL A 860 3.51 -3.81 -70.09
C VAL A 860 2.41 -4.38 -69.19
N GLN A 861 1.82 -5.53 -69.54
CA GLN A 861 0.85 -6.22 -68.68
C GLN A 861 1.49 -6.71 -67.38
N GLN A 862 2.75 -7.17 -67.43
CA GLN A 862 3.50 -7.60 -66.25
C GLN A 862 3.79 -6.45 -65.30
N ILE A 863 4.26 -5.31 -65.82
CA ILE A 863 4.49 -4.09 -65.06
C ILE A 863 3.17 -3.60 -64.45
N GLY A 864 2.08 -3.60 -65.22
CA GLY A 864 0.74 -3.24 -64.73
C GLY A 864 0.30 -4.09 -63.54
N TYR A 865 0.40 -5.42 -63.65
CA TYR A 865 0.07 -6.32 -62.54
C TYR A 865 0.98 -6.16 -61.33
N LEU A 866 2.29 -6.00 -61.52
CA LEU A 866 3.24 -5.78 -60.42
C LEU A 866 2.96 -4.46 -59.71
N ARG A 867 2.62 -3.40 -60.44
CA ARG A 867 2.19 -2.12 -59.89
C ARG A 867 0.91 -2.30 -59.07
N SER A 868 -0.13 -2.94 -59.60
CA SER A 868 -1.34 -3.25 -58.83
C SER A 868 -1.09 -4.17 -57.64
N LYS A 869 -0.11 -5.09 -57.72
CA LYS A 869 0.31 -5.92 -56.58
C LYS A 869 0.95 -5.08 -55.48
N PHE A 870 1.87 -4.19 -55.84
CA PHE A 870 2.53 -3.31 -54.87
C PHE A 870 1.53 -2.37 -54.19
N TYR A 871 0.64 -1.73 -54.95
CA TYR A 871 -0.40 -0.87 -54.36
C TYR A 871 -1.29 -1.64 -53.37
N ARG A 872 -1.73 -2.85 -53.73
CA ARG A 872 -2.51 -3.72 -52.82
C ARG A 872 -1.76 -4.05 -51.52
N GLU A 873 -0.48 -4.40 -51.61
CA GLU A 873 0.32 -4.73 -50.44
C GLU A 873 0.57 -3.49 -49.57
N SER A 874 0.80 -2.33 -50.18
CA SER A 874 0.94 -1.06 -49.47
C SER A 874 -0.35 -0.67 -48.75
N GLU A 875 -1.49 -0.71 -49.44
CA GLU A 875 -2.79 -0.35 -48.88
C GLU A 875 -3.22 -1.32 -47.77
N MET A 876 -2.98 -2.64 -47.96
CA MET A 876 -3.22 -3.63 -46.92
C MET A 876 -2.37 -3.38 -45.67
N ARG A 877 -1.09 -3.02 -45.83
CA ARG A 877 -0.21 -2.68 -44.69
C ARG A 877 -0.69 -1.42 -43.97
N GLU A 878 -1.14 -0.42 -44.72
CA GLU A 878 -1.71 0.80 -44.17
C GLU A 878 -2.98 0.51 -43.36
N HIS A 879 -3.94 -0.24 -43.92
CA HIS A 879 -5.16 -0.66 -43.22
C HIS A 879 -4.88 -1.50 -41.98
N MET A 880 -3.92 -2.42 -42.03
CA MET A 880 -3.48 -3.20 -40.86
C MET A 880 -2.83 -2.31 -39.80
N GLY A 881 -2.11 -1.25 -40.20
CA GLY A 881 -1.59 -0.22 -39.32
C GLY A 881 -2.71 0.53 -38.59
N TRP A 882 -3.74 0.96 -39.31
CA TRP A 882 -4.94 1.59 -38.73
C TRP A 882 -5.68 0.64 -37.78
N GLN A 883 -5.83 -0.63 -38.15
CA GLN A 883 -6.47 -1.64 -37.30
C GLN A 883 -5.68 -1.86 -36.00
N LYS A 884 -4.35 -1.95 -36.07
CA LYS A 884 -3.49 -2.06 -34.89
C LYS A 884 -3.67 -0.85 -33.97
N LEU A 885 -3.65 0.37 -34.51
CA LEU A 885 -3.87 1.60 -33.74
C LEU A 885 -5.25 1.64 -33.08
N TYR A 886 -6.29 1.21 -33.80
CA TYR A 886 -7.64 1.10 -33.25
C TYR A 886 -7.72 0.08 -32.10
N LEU A 887 -7.20 -1.13 -32.31
CA LEU A 887 -7.17 -2.17 -31.27
C LEU A 887 -6.35 -1.72 -30.05
N MET A 888 -5.24 -1.02 -30.25
CA MET A 888 -4.46 -0.42 -29.15
C MET A 888 -5.27 0.61 -28.36
N LYS A 889 -6.06 1.46 -29.03
CA LYS A 889 -6.97 2.40 -28.33
C LYS A 889 -8.05 1.66 -27.54
N VAL A 890 -8.65 0.62 -28.13
CA VAL A 890 -9.68 -0.20 -27.46
C VAL A 890 -9.09 -0.91 -26.24
N LEU A 891 -7.90 -1.51 -26.37
CA LEU A 891 -7.18 -2.13 -25.26
C LEU A 891 -6.79 -1.11 -24.19
N GLY A 892 -6.39 0.11 -24.57
CA GLY A 892 -6.12 1.20 -23.63
C GLY A 892 -7.35 1.60 -22.82
N VAL A 893 -8.53 1.65 -23.44
CA VAL A 893 -9.80 1.89 -22.72
C VAL A 893 -10.13 0.73 -21.78
N TYR A 894 -9.92 -0.52 -22.21
CA TYR A 894 -10.14 -1.68 -21.35
C TYR A 894 -9.17 -1.72 -20.16
N ALA A 895 -7.88 -1.44 -20.38
CA ALA A 895 -6.87 -1.35 -19.32
C ALA A 895 -7.19 -0.23 -18.31
N GLN A 896 -7.76 0.89 -18.76
CA GLN A 896 -8.26 1.94 -17.86
C GLN A 896 -9.52 1.51 -17.09
N SER A 897 -10.34 0.63 -17.67
CA SER A 897 -11.55 0.10 -17.03
C SER A 897 -11.28 -1.08 -16.10
N GLU A 898 -10.16 -1.78 -16.25
CA GLU A 898 -9.74 -2.93 -15.44
C GLU A 898 -9.69 -2.61 -13.93
N PRO A 899 -9.04 -1.53 -13.45
CA PRO A 899 -9.07 -1.18 -12.04
C PRO A 899 -10.47 -0.73 -11.56
N ASN A 900 -11.34 -0.26 -12.46
CA ASN A 900 -12.74 0.03 -12.12
C ASN A 900 -13.55 -1.26 -11.98
N ILE A 901 -13.28 -2.28 -12.80
CA ILE A 901 -13.89 -3.61 -12.72
C ILE A 901 -13.38 -4.33 -11.46
N GLU A 902 -12.09 -4.26 -11.15
CA GLU A 902 -11.52 -4.78 -9.89
C GLU A 902 -12.11 -4.08 -8.67
N ARG A 903 -12.25 -2.74 -8.70
CA ARG A 903 -12.95 -1.99 -7.64
C ARG A 903 -14.45 -2.34 -7.57
N ALA A 904 -15.10 -2.67 -8.67
CA ALA A 904 -16.50 -3.10 -8.68
C ALA A 904 -16.66 -4.53 -8.14
N LEU A 905 -15.75 -5.45 -8.47
CA LEU A 905 -15.68 -6.80 -7.92
C LEU A 905 -15.32 -6.78 -6.42
N ALA A 906 -14.42 -5.90 -6.00
CA ALA A 906 -14.10 -5.69 -4.58
C ALA A 906 -15.27 -5.10 -3.78
N ARG A 907 -16.26 -4.48 -4.45
CA ARG A 907 -17.50 -3.94 -3.86
C ARG A 907 -18.67 -4.92 -3.91
N GLN A 908 -18.46 -6.16 -4.31
CA GLN A 908 -19.52 -7.17 -4.44
C GLN A 908 -20.13 -7.49 -3.06
N GLY A 909 -21.24 -6.82 -2.78
CA GLY A 909 -21.95 -6.78 -1.49
C GLY A 909 -22.98 -5.66 -1.41
N PHE A 910 -22.86 -4.61 -2.24
CA PHE A 910 -23.87 -3.54 -2.39
C PHE A 910 -24.53 -3.60 -3.77
N PRO A 911 -25.85 -3.33 -3.88
CA PRO A 911 -26.55 -3.37 -5.16
C PRO A 911 -25.99 -2.27 -6.08
N HIS A 912 -25.34 -2.70 -7.16
CA HIS A 912 -24.73 -1.82 -8.15
C HIS A 912 -25.73 -1.55 -9.29
N GLU A 913 -26.02 -0.28 -9.56
CA GLU A 913 -26.73 0.14 -10.77
C GLU A 913 -25.90 -0.25 -12.00
N GLN A 914 -26.45 -1.10 -12.87
CA GLN A 914 -25.77 -1.48 -14.11
C GLN A 914 -25.55 -0.24 -14.99
N PRO A 915 -24.32 -0.02 -15.51
CA PRO A 915 -24.11 1.07 -16.46
C PRO A 915 -24.97 0.83 -17.70
N THR A 916 -25.84 1.79 -18.00
CA THR A 916 -26.70 1.73 -19.18
C THR A 916 -25.85 1.69 -20.45
N LYS A 917 -26.05 0.66 -21.28
CA LYS A 917 -25.35 0.56 -22.57
C LYS A 917 -25.68 1.81 -23.40
N PRO A 918 -24.69 2.51 -23.98
CA PRO A 918 -24.96 3.69 -24.79
C PRO A 918 -25.87 3.30 -25.96
N LYS A 919 -26.98 4.03 -26.11
CA LYS A 919 -27.93 3.82 -27.21
C LYS A 919 -27.19 4.04 -28.54
N ARG A 920 -27.27 3.07 -29.45
CA ARG A 920 -26.65 3.18 -30.78
C ARG A 920 -27.25 4.38 -31.50
N THR A 921 -26.42 5.35 -31.83
CA THR A 921 -26.87 6.56 -32.55
C THR A 921 -27.05 6.24 -34.03
N LEU A 922 -27.97 6.95 -34.71
CA LEU A 922 -28.13 6.85 -36.17
C LEU A 922 -26.81 7.08 -36.92
N ARG A 923 -25.93 7.90 -36.35
CA ARG A 923 -24.57 8.14 -36.86
C ARG A 923 -23.69 6.89 -36.81
N SER A 924 -23.78 6.06 -35.77
CA SER A 924 -23.01 4.80 -35.71
C SER A 924 -23.50 3.79 -36.73
N ILE A 925 -24.82 3.74 -36.94
CA ILE A 925 -25.44 2.92 -38.00
C ILE A 925 -25.00 3.44 -39.38
N GLY A 926 -24.96 4.77 -39.57
CA GLY A 926 -24.47 5.39 -40.80
C GLY A 926 -23.00 5.04 -41.10
N TYR A 927 -22.12 5.08 -40.10
CA TYR A 927 -20.73 4.64 -40.26
C TYR A 927 -20.61 3.15 -40.57
N LEU A 928 -21.45 2.30 -39.98
CA LEU A 928 -21.47 0.87 -40.25
C LEU A 928 -21.91 0.58 -41.70
N VAL A 929 -22.96 1.23 -42.17
CA VAL A 929 -23.40 1.11 -43.57
C VAL A 929 -22.30 1.59 -44.52
N TRP A 930 -21.72 2.76 -44.27
CA TRP A 930 -20.62 3.29 -45.09
C TRP A 930 -19.42 2.35 -45.12
N TRP A 931 -19.04 1.79 -43.98
CA TRP A 931 -17.97 0.80 -43.89
C TRP A 931 -18.29 -0.47 -44.69
N THR A 932 -19.51 -1.02 -44.58
CA THR A 932 -19.89 -2.23 -45.33
C THR A 932 -19.88 -2.02 -46.84
N VAL A 933 -20.32 -0.84 -47.32
CA VAL A 933 -20.27 -0.48 -48.75
C VAL A 933 -18.81 -0.35 -49.21
N ARG A 934 -17.97 0.33 -48.41
CA ARG A 934 -16.54 0.48 -48.70
C ARG A 934 -15.83 -0.86 -48.77
N VAL A 935 -16.07 -1.77 -47.83
CA VAL A 935 -15.44 -3.10 -47.80
C VAL A 935 -15.88 -3.95 -48.97
N LYS A 936 -17.17 -3.92 -49.35
CA LYS A 936 -17.67 -4.64 -50.53
C LYS A 936 -16.98 -4.15 -51.81
N ARG A 937 -16.87 -2.83 -51.98
CA ARG A 937 -16.18 -2.23 -53.13
C ARG A 937 -14.70 -2.62 -53.18
N LEU A 938 -13.98 -2.51 -52.06
CA LEU A 938 -12.57 -2.94 -51.99
C LEU A 938 -12.41 -4.44 -52.28
N ALA A 939 -13.34 -5.27 -51.84
CA ALA A 939 -13.33 -6.71 -52.13
C ALA A 939 -13.63 -7.04 -53.61
N GLU A 940 -14.43 -6.22 -54.29
CA GLU A 940 -14.67 -6.30 -55.73
C GLU A 940 -13.44 -5.88 -56.52
N GLU A 941 -12.86 -4.72 -56.20
CA GLU A 941 -11.61 -4.22 -56.78
C GLU A 941 -10.46 -5.24 -56.57
N TRP A 942 -10.39 -5.88 -55.40
CA TRP A 942 -9.44 -6.95 -55.11
C TRP A 942 -9.63 -8.19 -55.99
N ARG A 943 -10.90 -8.60 -56.21
CA ARG A 943 -11.23 -9.72 -57.08
C ARG A 943 -10.83 -9.41 -58.53
N GLU A 944 -11.14 -8.22 -59.02
CA GLU A 944 -10.80 -7.77 -60.37
C GLU A 944 -9.29 -7.71 -60.61
N ALA A 945 -8.52 -7.13 -59.69
CA ALA A 945 -7.07 -7.07 -59.78
C ALA A 945 -6.40 -8.47 -59.68
N ARG A 946 -7.14 -9.51 -59.28
CA ARG A 946 -6.66 -10.90 -59.22
C ARG A 946 -7.05 -11.71 -60.46
N LYS A 947 -8.01 -11.25 -61.27
CA LYS A 947 -8.48 -11.94 -62.49
C LYS A 947 -7.38 -12.09 -63.56
N SER A 948 -6.43 -11.16 -63.67
CA SER A 948 -5.34 -11.21 -64.67
C SER A 948 -4.19 -12.15 -64.30
N ARG A 949 -4.07 -12.53 -63.02
CA ARG A 949 -2.97 -13.35 -62.49
C ARG A 949 -2.85 -14.74 -63.13
N PRO A 950 -3.93 -15.52 -63.32
CA PRO A 950 -3.84 -16.86 -63.90
C PRO A 950 -3.39 -16.80 -65.35
N ALA A 951 -3.93 -15.88 -66.15
CA ALA A 951 -3.58 -15.70 -67.56
C ALA A 951 -2.10 -15.30 -67.73
N MET A 952 -1.60 -14.38 -66.90
CA MET A 952 -0.18 -14.02 -66.92
C MET A 952 0.74 -15.15 -66.47
N ARG A 953 0.33 -15.93 -65.45
CA ARG A 953 1.10 -17.09 -64.98
C ARG A 953 1.18 -18.15 -66.07
N ALA A 954 0.06 -18.45 -66.74
CA ALA A 954 0.02 -19.38 -67.87
C ALA A 954 0.91 -18.90 -69.03
N ALA A 955 0.85 -17.60 -69.40
CA ALA A 955 1.71 -17.04 -70.44
C ALA A 955 3.21 -17.09 -70.08
N LEU A 956 3.58 -16.82 -68.82
CA LEU A 956 4.96 -16.94 -68.34
C LEU A 956 5.43 -18.39 -68.28
N GLU A 957 4.56 -19.32 -67.91
CA GLU A 957 4.84 -20.76 -67.94
C GLU A 957 5.02 -21.26 -69.37
N ASP A 958 4.23 -20.79 -70.33
CA ASP A 958 4.39 -21.09 -71.76
C ASP A 958 5.68 -20.52 -72.34
N VAL A 959 6.06 -19.29 -71.97
CA VAL A 959 7.36 -18.72 -72.36
C VAL A 959 8.52 -19.50 -71.73
N ARG A 960 8.39 -19.92 -70.48
CA ARG A 960 9.40 -20.77 -69.80
C ARG A 960 9.49 -22.16 -70.42
N ARG A 961 8.38 -22.74 -70.89
CA ARG A 961 8.34 -24.02 -71.62
C ARG A 961 8.96 -23.90 -73.01
N ARG A 962 8.78 -22.76 -73.68
CA ARG A 962 9.34 -22.48 -75.02
C ARG A 962 10.81 -22.08 -75.00
N ARG A 963 11.36 -21.71 -73.83
CA ARG A 963 12.79 -21.42 -73.69
C ARG A 963 13.57 -22.74 -73.74
N PRO A 964 14.39 -23.03 -74.78
CA PRO A 964 15.28 -24.17 -74.72
C PRO A 964 16.24 -24.00 -73.54
N LYS A 965 16.54 -25.10 -72.84
CA LYS A 965 17.56 -25.17 -71.77
C LYS A 965 18.94 -24.93 -72.38
N SER A 966 19.27 -23.70 -72.74
CA SER A 966 20.60 -23.31 -73.18
C SER A 966 21.08 -22.14 -72.32
N ARG A 967 21.53 -22.46 -71.11
CA ARG A 967 22.53 -21.71 -70.34
C ARG A 967 22.83 -22.45 -69.04
N THR A 968 23.55 -23.57 -69.17
CA THR A 968 24.62 -23.87 -68.22
C THR A 968 25.60 -22.69 -68.31
N ARG A 969 25.69 -21.92 -67.23
CA ARG A 969 26.59 -20.77 -67.14
C ARG A 969 27.73 -21.19 -66.21
N THR A 970 28.92 -21.25 -66.80
CA THR A 970 30.19 -20.88 -66.17
C THR A 970 30.06 -19.62 -65.34
#